data_AF-A0A1R4HBV4-F1
#
_entry.id   AF-A0A1R4HBV4-F1
#
_cell.length_a   1.000
_cell.length_b   1.000
_cell.length_c   1.000
_cell.angle_alpha   90.00
_cell.angle_beta   90.00
_cell.angle_gamma   90.00
#
_symmetry.space_group_name_H-M   'P 1'
#
loop_
_entity.id
_entity.type
_entity.pdbx_description
1 polymer ?
#
loop_
_entity_poly.entity_id
_entity_poly.type
_entity_poly.pdbx_seq_one_letter_code
_entity_poly.pdbx_strand_id
1 'polypeptide(L)'
;MNKTSHLIQGYTQLKKLRIALAIAQATRLSSTLKQEIEDTVTQDQAKRVTYLTGLFSRIHRDLFYDWKEQATVTHRPGTMPNPSKRQQFREAIECLVLDGAANGDTAIFDNNGFAIWTENIAERLAVFYQKMRLVRPFNYGNRITLDFFMTALGSLPAFKSVYEQGIDFRRLDADDPTVLHHVSSSAAAVALAFRHALDPTRSKSLHNKANGYGRWPENKKFVVGIPFLSHKTTAGIDCLVSVTGGLIPINSIQTELLILGRHVADYPLSAVTHVIGYLPGTEALRQAGKQNIDGISIAQNGAAPLFCLDMNMLTGLRTPGHAELIDLLKQCEGDDALIFELANNETLKQKMLLAAHDERLERAVEIAYERLGKITQKLLASKHAIFEGKSADAKPKLFMSMGGAGSGKTAVEEIAVAQCSDNFVIASLDEFRKISDFYQILTAANHHSDDYMYVEPFATRLRSVVADYAREKRINILYDGTGIPYKPRYAHIVEQFKAAGFHTQVTAVDAFLVKPEGREDELPRSAVISSVKKRFKETGRALPWVVTVDKHLRAPTTFLSALQHRALDKISLFANDSHKNWHYLVAESFIFSNEEIRVLQAHQLAGSLAAYMKFFIEYRDDSIFKMMAKGNLDLLVTLRERNPAFNEANVAYQVYSSNYGNRVLLIYNTRRLVDFVEKRQLNPNASGEESLLHKPEALAFYIDPVCKEPWMTRLQD
;
A
#
# COMPACT_ATOMS: atom_id res chain seq x y z
N MET A 1 -20.95 14.86 29.37
CA MET A 1 -19.85 15.31 28.47
C MET A 1 -18.93 16.19 29.29
N ASN A 2 -17.60 16.01 29.21
CA ASN A 2 -16.65 16.79 29.99
C ASN A 2 -16.64 18.25 29.50
N LYS A 3 -16.89 19.21 30.41
CA LYS A 3 -16.90 20.66 30.13
C LYS A 3 -15.58 21.16 29.49
N THR A 4 -14.48 20.43 29.63
CA THR A 4 -13.17 20.75 29.04
C THR A 4 -13.07 20.52 27.53
N SER A 5 -13.93 19.68 26.94
CA SER A 5 -13.85 19.34 25.50
C SER A 5 -14.24 20.47 24.54
N HIS A 6 -14.98 21.48 25.02
CA HIS A 6 -15.37 22.65 24.23
C HIS A 6 -14.30 23.78 24.24
N LEU A 7 -13.19 23.62 24.97
CA LEU A 7 -12.17 24.66 25.11
C LEU A 7 -10.99 24.54 24.12
N ILE A 8 -10.81 23.38 23.47
CA ILE A 8 -9.72 23.18 22.51
C ILE A 8 -10.16 23.68 21.13
N GLN A 9 -9.52 24.73 20.60
CA GLN A 9 -9.86 25.33 19.30
C GLN A 9 -9.90 24.31 18.15
N GLY A 10 -8.98 23.33 18.14
CA GLY A 10 -8.91 22.26 17.14
C GLY A 10 -9.81 21.03 17.38
N TYR A 11 -10.72 21.06 18.35
CA TYR A 11 -11.48 19.85 18.76
C TYR A 11 -12.23 19.17 17.60
N THR A 12 -12.82 19.95 16.69
CA THR A 12 -13.54 19.41 15.52
C THR A 12 -12.62 18.56 14.63
N GLN A 13 -11.41 19.04 14.35
CA GLN A 13 -10.44 18.29 13.54
C GLN A 13 -9.87 17.08 14.28
N LEU A 14 -9.62 17.21 15.60
CA LEU A 14 -9.23 16.06 16.43
C LEU A 14 -10.31 14.96 16.42
N LYS A 15 -11.59 15.34 16.47
CA LYS A 15 -12.70 14.39 16.37
C LYS A 15 -12.72 13.69 15.01
N LYS A 16 -12.49 14.41 13.90
CA LYS A 16 -12.37 13.83 12.56
C LYS A 16 -11.19 12.86 12.48
N LEU A 17 -10.01 13.24 12.97
CA LEU A 17 -8.83 12.37 13.01
C LEU A 17 -9.07 11.09 13.80
N ARG A 18 -9.69 11.19 14.99
CA ARG A 18 -10.05 10.01 15.78
C ARG A 18 -10.97 9.06 15.01
N ILE A 19 -11.96 9.59 14.30
CA ILE A 19 -12.92 8.80 13.52
C ILE A 19 -12.20 8.12 12.34
N ALA A 20 -11.41 8.86 11.58
CA ALA A 20 -10.65 8.33 10.46
C ALA A 20 -9.69 7.20 10.90
N LEU A 21 -8.98 7.38 12.01
CA LEU A 21 -8.12 6.35 12.60
C LEU A 21 -8.91 5.13 13.10
N ALA A 22 -10.10 5.33 13.67
CA ALA A 22 -10.93 4.23 14.14
C ALA A 22 -11.48 3.38 13.00
N ILE A 23 -12.03 4.01 11.96
CA ILE A 23 -12.41 3.33 10.71
C ILE A 23 -11.17 2.64 10.13
N ALA A 24 -10.00 3.26 10.30
CA ALA A 24 -8.76 2.70 9.84
C ALA A 24 -8.35 1.40 10.56
N GLN A 25 -8.64 1.30 11.84
CA GLN A 25 -8.41 0.07 12.59
C GLN A 25 -9.49 -0.99 12.34
N ALA A 26 -10.71 -0.55 12.04
CA ALA A 26 -11.86 -1.41 11.81
C ALA A 26 -11.67 -2.42 10.67
N THR A 27 -11.12 -2.01 9.52
CA THR A 27 -10.95 -2.96 8.41
C THR A 27 -9.96 -4.08 8.75
N ARG A 28 -8.93 -3.78 9.56
CA ARG A 28 -7.96 -4.77 10.05
C ARG A 28 -8.63 -5.71 11.05
N LEU A 29 -9.39 -5.14 11.98
CA LEU A 29 -10.14 -5.92 12.96
C LEU A 29 -11.17 -6.83 12.29
N SER A 30 -11.84 -6.38 11.23
CA SER A 30 -12.82 -7.17 10.48
C SER A 30 -12.21 -8.44 9.90
N SER A 31 -11.01 -8.37 9.30
CA SER A 31 -10.32 -9.57 8.81
C SER A 31 -9.93 -10.54 9.93
N THR A 32 -9.48 -10.03 11.07
CA THR A 32 -9.11 -10.87 12.23
C THR A 32 -10.33 -11.53 12.85
N LEU A 33 -11.42 -10.78 13.05
CA LEU A 33 -12.67 -11.33 13.58
C LEU A 33 -13.23 -12.39 12.63
N LYS A 34 -13.23 -12.18 11.30
CA LYS A 34 -13.67 -13.21 10.35
C LYS A 34 -12.94 -14.56 10.54
N GLN A 35 -11.65 -14.53 10.87
CA GLN A 35 -10.85 -15.74 11.13
C GLN A 35 -11.16 -16.36 12.51
N GLU A 36 -11.32 -15.55 13.55
CA GLU A 36 -11.54 -16.03 14.93
C GLU A 36 -12.99 -16.49 15.19
N ILE A 37 -13.94 -15.99 14.39
CA ILE A 37 -15.37 -16.22 14.57
C ILE A 37 -15.74 -17.70 14.30
N GLU A 38 -14.93 -18.44 13.55
CA GLU A 38 -15.10 -19.89 13.29
C GLU A 38 -14.94 -20.75 14.56
N ASP A 39 -14.23 -20.27 15.58
CA ASP A 39 -13.95 -21.01 16.83
C ASP A 39 -15.06 -20.87 17.90
N THR A 40 -16.17 -20.19 17.61
CA THR A 40 -17.17 -19.76 18.62
C THR A 40 -18.32 -20.75 18.89
N VAL A 41 -18.12 -22.04 18.59
CA VAL A 41 -19.16 -23.10 18.60
C VAL A 41 -19.61 -23.55 20.00
N THR A 42 -18.92 -23.16 21.08
CA THR A 42 -19.16 -23.68 22.46
C THR A 42 -19.46 -22.59 23.50
N GLN A 43 -20.61 -21.91 23.39
CA GLN A 43 -21.02 -20.90 24.38
C GLN A 43 -22.45 -21.12 24.88
N ASP A 44 -22.59 -21.56 26.14
CA ASP A 44 -23.85 -21.48 26.91
C ASP A 44 -24.29 -20.02 27.17
N GLN A 45 -25.49 -19.81 27.72
CA GLN A 45 -26.08 -18.49 28.00
C GLN A 45 -25.09 -17.49 28.66
N ALA A 46 -24.46 -17.89 29.78
CA ALA A 46 -23.55 -17.04 30.54
C ALA A 46 -22.25 -16.76 29.77
N LYS A 47 -21.72 -17.76 29.05
CA LYS A 47 -20.56 -17.58 28.16
C LYS A 47 -20.89 -16.66 26.99
N ARG A 48 -22.10 -16.71 26.43
CA ARG A 48 -22.53 -15.84 25.32
C ARG A 48 -22.60 -14.38 25.75
N VAL A 49 -23.21 -14.08 26.89
CA VAL A 49 -23.25 -12.71 27.45
C VAL A 49 -21.83 -12.21 27.74
N THR A 50 -20.98 -13.06 28.33
CA THR A 50 -19.58 -12.74 28.62
C THR A 50 -18.78 -12.47 27.35
N TYR A 51 -18.97 -13.29 26.32
CA TYR A 51 -18.34 -13.13 25.01
C TYR A 51 -18.76 -11.83 24.33
N LEU A 52 -20.06 -11.54 24.24
CA LEU A 52 -20.56 -10.31 23.61
C LEU A 52 -20.08 -9.06 24.35
N THR A 53 -20.04 -9.10 25.67
CA THR A 53 -19.45 -8.05 26.52
C THR A 53 -17.96 -7.85 26.21
N GLY A 54 -17.20 -8.94 26.14
CA GLY A 54 -15.79 -8.94 25.78
C GLY A 54 -15.54 -8.42 24.36
N LEU A 55 -16.36 -8.85 23.40
CA LEU A 55 -16.30 -8.44 22.00
C LEU A 55 -16.52 -6.94 21.85
N PHE A 56 -17.56 -6.36 22.48
CA PHE A 56 -17.83 -4.92 22.42
C PHE A 56 -16.66 -4.10 23.00
N SER A 57 -16.12 -4.54 24.14
CA SER A 57 -14.98 -3.88 24.79
C SER A 57 -13.70 -3.99 23.96
N ARG A 58 -13.46 -5.15 23.35
CA ARG A 58 -12.35 -5.39 22.41
C ARG A 58 -12.47 -4.52 21.16
N ILE A 59 -13.65 -4.45 20.55
CA ILE A 59 -13.89 -3.60 19.38
C ILE A 59 -13.50 -2.16 19.72
N HIS A 60 -13.99 -1.59 20.83
CA HIS A 60 -13.58 -0.24 21.21
C HIS A 60 -12.07 -0.12 21.44
N ARG A 61 -11.45 -1.08 22.13
CA ARG A 61 -10.00 -1.06 22.39
C ARG A 61 -9.19 -1.01 21.09
N ASP A 62 -9.54 -1.88 20.15
CA ASP A 62 -8.76 -2.10 18.95
C ASP A 62 -9.04 -1.00 17.91
N LEU A 63 -10.30 -0.53 17.80
CA LEU A 63 -10.66 0.63 16.97
C LEU A 63 -9.92 1.90 17.41
N PHE A 64 -9.87 2.17 18.71
CA PHE A 64 -9.29 3.42 19.23
C PHE A 64 -7.85 3.27 19.74
N TYR A 65 -7.13 2.23 19.29
CA TYR A 65 -5.74 1.97 19.66
C TYR A 65 -4.81 3.17 19.39
N ASP A 66 -4.97 3.82 18.24
CA ASP A 66 -4.18 4.99 17.81
C ASP A 66 -4.58 6.30 18.51
N TRP A 67 -5.62 6.27 19.37
CA TRP A 67 -6.13 7.43 20.11
C TRP A 67 -5.82 7.37 21.60
N LYS A 68 -4.85 6.55 22.01
CA LYS A 68 -4.32 6.50 23.38
C LYS A 68 -3.51 7.77 23.72
N GLU A 69 -3.43 8.10 25.01
CA GLU A 69 -2.62 9.22 25.54
C GLU A 69 -2.95 10.62 24.98
N GLN A 70 -4.17 10.79 24.46
CA GLN A 70 -4.68 12.06 23.95
C GLN A 70 -5.18 12.94 25.11
N ALA A 71 -4.88 14.24 25.08
CA ALA A 71 -5.31 15.18 26.12
C ALA A 71 -6.83 15.26 26.28
N THR A 72 -7.58 14.88 25.23
CA THR A 72 -9.04 14.85 25.19
C THR A 72 -9.67 13.61 25.83
N VAL A 73 -8.87 12.68 26.35
CA VAL A 73 -9.32 11.36 26.80
C VAL A 73 -8.98 11.14 28.27
N THR A 74 -9.93 10.56 29.01
CA THR A 74 -9.79 10.34 30.46
C THR A 74 -9.66 8.86 30.84
N HIS A 75 -9.68 7.95 29.88
CA HIS A 75 -9.59 6.51 30.12
C HIS A 75 -8.93 5.78 28.94
N ARG A 76 -8.37 4.60 29.19
CA ARG A 76 -7.81 3.77 28.12
C ARG A 76 -8.91 3.24 27.19
N PRO A 77 -8.63 3.04 25.90
CA PRO A 77 -9.55 2.36 24.99
C PRO A 77 -10.04 1.01 25.54
N GLY A 78 -11.35 0.76 25.49
CA GLY A 78 -11.98 -0.49 25.94
C GLY A 78 -12.34 -0.50 27.44
N THR A 79 -11.89 0.47 28.22
CA THR A 79 -12.28 0.62 29.63
C THR A 79 -13.57 1.42 29.75
N MET A 80 -14.57 0.90 30.47
CA MET A 80 -15.83 1.59 30.78
C MET A 80 -15.71 2.27 32.16
N PRO A 81 -15.46 3.60 32.23
CA PRO A 81 -15.07 4.24 33.49
C PRO A 81 -16.22 4.39 34.49
N ASN A 82 -17.47 4.50 34.03
CA ASN A 82 -18.63 4.74 34.89
C ASN A 82 -19.29 3.41 35.31
N PRO A 83 -19.35 3.06 36.61
CA PRO A 83 -19.95 1.80 37.08
C PRO A 83 -21.43 1.62 36.73
N SER A 84 -22.25 2.68 36.88
CA SER A 84 -23.69 2.62 36.57
C SER A 84 -23.93 2.37 35.08
N LYS A 85 -23.17 3.04 34.21
CA LYS A 85 -23.24 2.77 32.76
C LYS A 85 -22.74 1.38 32.39
N ARG A 86 -21.76 0.85 33.12
CA ARG A 86 -21.25 -0.52 32.92
C ARG A 86 -22.31 -1.56 33.27
N GLN A 87 -23.08 -1.33 34.34
CA GLN A 87 -24.22 -2.16 34.69
C GLN A 87 -25.30 -2.11 33.61
N GLN A 88 -25.76 -0.91 33.23
CA GLN A 88 -26.77 -0.74 32.16
C GLN A 88 -26.32 -1.34 30.82
N PHE A 89 -25.02 -1.26 30.50
CA PHE A 89 -24.44 -1.90 29.34
C PHE A 89 -24.57 -3.43 29.41
N ARG A 90 -24.27 -4.02 30.57
CA ARG A 90 -24.37 -5.47 30.76
C ARG A 90 -25.81 -5.93 30.63
N GLU A 91 -26.76 -5.22 31.25
CA GLU A 91 -28.20 -5.47 31.14
C GLU A 91 -28.68 -5.37 29.68
N ALA A 92 -28.16 -4.40 28.89
CA ALA A 92 -28.49 -4.27 27.48
C ALA A 92 -27.95 -5.45 26.64
N ILE A 93 -26.75 -5.96 26.93
CA ILE A 93 -26.17 -7.14 26.25
C ILE A 93 -26.93 -8.42 26.63
N GLU A 94 -27.31 -8.55 27.91
CA GLU A 94 -28.10 -9.66 28.42
C GLU A 94 -29.45 -9.78 27.72
N CYS A 95 -30.09 -8.66 27.35
CA CYS A 95 -31.33 -8.66 26.57
C CYS A 95 -31.23 -9.38 25.21
N LEU A 96 -30.02 -9.63 24.68
CA LEU A 96 -29.80 -10.36 23.44
C LEU A 96 -29.84 -11.89 23.62
N VAL A 97 -29.77 -12.40 24.85
CA VAL A 97 -29.76 -13.84 25.13
C VAL A 97 -30.99 -14.16 25.96
N LEU A 98 -31.75 -15.17 25.55
CA LEU A 98 -32.99 -15.57 26.20
C LEU A 98 -32.73 -15.87 27.68
N ASP A 99 -33.62 -15.40 28.54
CA ASP A 99 -33.65 -15.69 29.97
C ASP A 99 -35.11 -15.97 30.41
N GLY A 100 -35.55 -17.20 30.15
CA GLY A 100 -36.94 -17.60 30.34
C GLY A 100 -37.91 -16.75 29.51
N ALA A 101 -39.04 -16.35 30.11
CA ALA A 101 -40.05 -15.51 29.46
C ALA A 101 -39.79 -13.99 29.61
N ALA A 102 -38.80 -13.58 30.41
CA ALA A 102 -38.63 -12.19 30.83
C ALA A 102 -38.18 -11.25 29.70
N ASN A 103 -37.48 -11.78 28.70
CA ASN A 103 -36.94 -11.02 27.56
C ASN A 103 -37.20 -11.69 26.20
N GLY A 104 -38.24 -12.53 26.13
CA GLY A 104 -38.61 -13.28 24.92
C GLY A 104 -38.86 -12.41 23.69
N ASP A 105 -39.22 -11.14 23.89
CA ASP A 105 -39.48 -10.15 22.83
C ASP A 105 -38.23 -9.39 22.36
N THR A 106 -37.07 -9.57 23.01
CA THR A 106 -35.82 -8.90 22.65
C THR A 106 -34.65 -9.85 22.37
N ALA A 107 -34.69 -11.07 22.89
CA ALA A 107 -33.61 -12.04 22.75
C ALA A 107 -33.38 -12.44 21.28
N ILE A 108 -32.12 -12.56 20.86
CA ILE A 108 -31.76 -13.06 19.52
C ILE A 108 -30.99 -14.38 19.59
N PHE A 109 -30.52 -14.77 20.78
CA PHE A 109 -29.92 -16.07 21.06
C PHE A 109 -30.75 -16.82 22.11
N ASP A 110 -30.80 -18.15 22.03
CA ASP A 110 -31.40 -19.01 23.06
C ASP A 110 -30.42 -19.27 24.22
N ASN A 111 -30.86 -20.05 25.22
CA ASN A 111 -30.05 -20.41 26.38
C ASN A 111 -28.83 -21.28 26.03
N ASN A 112 -28.85 -21.93 24.86
CA ASN A 112 -27.74 -22.73 24.33
C ASN A 112 -26.81 -21.90 23.42
N GLY A 113 -27.10 -20.60 23.26
CA GLY A 113 -26.30 -19.68 22.47
C GLY A 113 -26.53 -19.78 20.95
N PHE A 114 -27.56 -20.49 20.48
CA PHE A 114 -27.97 -20.51 19.07
C PHE A 114 -28.82 -19.29 18.74
N ALA A 115 -28.73 -18.78 17.51
CA ALA A 115 -29.63 -17.70 17.11
C ALA A 115 -31.07 -18.20 16.97
N ILE A 116 -32.03 -17.34 17.33
CA ILE A 116 -33.46 -17.62 17.26
C ILE A 116 -33.99 -17.07 15.93
N TRP A 117 -34.66 -17.92 15.14
CA TRP A 117 -35.40 -17.44 13.98
C TRP A 117 -36.69 -16.75 14.42
N THR A 118 -36.91 -15.51 13.99
CA THR A 118 -38.09 -14.72 14.31
C THR A 118 -38.40 -13.76 13.16
N GLU A 119 -39.69 -13.53 12.89
CA GLU A 119 -40.11 -12.55 11.87
C GLU A 119 -39.80 -11.10 12.27
N ASN A 120 -39.70 -10.82 13.58
CA ASN A 120 -39.46 -9.49 14.13
C ASN A 120 -38.00 -9.22 14.54
N ILE A 121 -37.03 -9.86 13.88
CA ILE A 121 -35.61 -9.70 14.21
C ILE A 121 -35.14 -8.24 14.10
N ALA A 122 -35.66 -7.48 13.15
CA ALA A 122 -35.29 -6.08 12.97
C ALA A 122 -35.74 -5.22 14.15
N GLU A 123 -36.92 -5.48 14.69
CA GLU A 123 -37.46 -4.83 15.89
C GLU A 123 -36.62 -5.16 17.12
N ARG A 124 -36.21 -6.43 17.28
CA ARG A 124 -35.32 -6.87 18.39
C ARG A 124 -33.97 -6.14 18.34
N LEU A 125 -33.35 -6.08 17.16
CA LEU A 125 -32.09 -5.35 16.95
C LEU A 125 -32.25 -3.85 17.17
N ALA A 126 -33.38 -3.27 16.75
CA ALA A 126 -33.68 -1.85 16.97
C ALA A 126 -33.79 -1.50 18.45
N VAL A 127 -34.48 -2.32 19.25
CA VAL A 127 -34.58 -2.13 20.70
C VAL A 127 -33.19 -2.16 21.35
N PHE A 128 -32.36 -3.15 20.99
CA PHE A 128 -30.98 -3.23 21.48
C PHE A 128 -30.16 -2.00 21.09
N TYR A 129 -30.19 -1.62 19.81
CA TYR A 129 -29.42 -0.50 19.28
C TYR A 129 -29.81 0.82 19.97
N GLN A 130 -31.11 1.06 20.17
CA GLN A 130 -31.61 2.24 20.88
C GLN A 130 -31.17 2.27 22.34
N LYS A 131 -31.27 1.15 23.07
CA LYS A 131 -30.76 1.05 24.46
C LYS A 131 -29.27 1.40 24.49
N MET A 132 -28.46 0.77 23.64
CA MET A 132 -27.01 0.99 23.59
C MET A 132 -26.62 2.43 23.22
N ARG A 133 -27.38 3.07 22.32
CA ARG A 133 -27.22 4.49 21.95
C ARG A 133 -27.38 5.42 23.15
N LEU A 134 -28.23 5.07 24.12
CA LEU A 134 -28.46 5.84 25.34
C LEU A 134 -27.39 5.57 26.41
N VAL A 135 -27.05 4.30 26.66
CA VAL A 135 -26.08 3.90 27.69
C VAL A 135 -24.73 4.59 27.48
N ARG A 136 -24.19 4.53 26.25
CA ARG A 136 -22.87 5.09 25.87
C ARG A 136 -21.79 4.75 26.92
N PRO A 137 -21.37 3.48 27.01
CA PRO A 137 -20.51 2.99 28.10
C PRO A 137 -19.10 3.62 28.13
N PHE A 138 -18.65 4.21 27.02
CA PHE A 138 -17.36 4.90 26.91
C PHE A 138 -17.53 6.42 26.88
N ASN A 139 -16.49 7.18 27.20
CA ASN A 139 -16.56 8.65 27.11
C ASN A 139 -16.48 9.16 25.66
N TYR A 140 -16.00 8.33 24.73
CA TYR A 140 -15.87 8.63 23.32
C TYR A 140 -16.13 7.39 22.47
N GLY A 141 -16.20 7.52 21.14
CA GLY A 141 -16.18 6.38 20.22
C GLY A 141 -17.43 5.49 20.16
N ASN A 142 -18.37 5.59 21.11
CA ASN A 142 -19.53 4.68 21.24
C ASN A 142 -20.29 4.39 19.94
N ARG A 143 -20.54 5.39 19.10
CA ARG A 143 -21.32 5.22 17.85
C ARG A 143 -20.63 4.25 16.90
N ILE A 144 -19.38 4.51 16.52
CA ILE A 144 -18.62 3.66 15.60
C ILE A 144 -18.41 2.26 16.21
N THR A 145 -18.19 2.17 17.53
CA THR A 145 -18.12 0.87 18.21
C THR A 145 -19.42 0.09 18.08
N LEU A 146 -20.57 0.75 18.28
CA LEU A 146 -21.87 0.11 18.15
C LEU A 146 -22.15 -0.32 16.72
N ASP A 147 -21.88 0.53 15.73
CA ASP A 147 -22.10 0.20 14.32
C ASP A 147 -21.25 -1.00 13.89
N PHE A 148 -19.97 -1.00 14.27
CA PHE A 148 -19.06 -2.12 14.02
C PHE A 148 -19.51 -3.39 14.77
N PHE A 149 -19.98 -3.26 16.02
CA PHE A 149 -20.51 -4.38 16.78
C PHE A 149 -21.74 -4.99 16.11
N MET A 150 -22.66 -4.21 15.56
CA MET A 150 -23.83 -4.75 14.85
C MET A 150 -23.41 -5.55 13.61
N THR A 151 -22.48 -5.04 12.81
CA THR A 151 -21.97 -5.80 11.65
C THR A 151 -21.20 -7.05 12.07
N ALA A 152 -20.41 -6.97 13.15
CA ALA A 152 -19.69 -8.13 13.70
C ALA A 152 -20.66 -9.19 14.25
N LEU A 153 -21.72 -8.76 14.95
CA LEU A 153 -22.80 -9.61 15.46
C LEU A 153 -23.50 -10.35 14.31
N GLY A 154 -23.86 -9.63 13.25
CA GLY A 154 -24.46 -10.21 12.04
C GLY A 154 -23.52 -11.12 11.24
N SER A 155 -22.22 -11.12 11.56
CA SER A 155 -21.21 -11.97 10.94
C SER A 155 -20.86 -13.22 11.75
N LEU A 156 -21.39 -13.39 12.96
CA LEU A 156 -21.18 -14.59 13.78
C LEU A 156 -21.77 -15.83 13.10
N PRO A 157 -21.18 -17.04 13.19
CA PRO A 157 -21.67 -18.20 12.46
C PRO A 157 -23.05 -18.61 12.99
N ALA A 158 -23.26 -18.49 14.31
CA ALA A 158 -24.55 -18.71 14.95
C ALA A 158 -25.64 -17.77 14.42
N PHE A 159 -25.31 -16.52 14.08
CA PHE A 159 -26.29 -15.60 13.47
C PHE A 159 -26.50 -15.93 11.99
N LYS A 160 -25.43 -16.14 11.23
CA LYS A 160 -25.49 -16.46 9.80
C LYS A 160 -26.13 -17.82 9.50
N SER A 161 -26.13 -18.77 10.44
CA SER A 161 -26.85 -20.04 10.26
C SER A 161 -28.36 -19.88 10.20
N VAL A 162 -28.89 -18.75 10.69
CA VAL A 162 -30.33 -18.42 10.67
C VAL A 162 -30.63 -17.27 9.70
N TYR A 163 -29.76 -16.25 9.68
CA TYR A 163 -29.85 -15.08 8.83
C TYR A 163 -28.62 -15.00 7.93
N GLU A 164 -28.56 -15.86 6.90
CA GLU A 164 -27.40 -16.10 6.03
C GLU A 164 -26.71 -14.82 5.54
N GLN A 165 -27.51 -13.80 5.22
CA GLN A 165 -27.06 -12.57 4.58
C GLN A 165 -26.53 -11.53 5.57
N GLY A 166 -26.62 -11.80 6.88
CA GLY A 166 -26.10 -10.98 7.96
C GLY A 166 -26.64 -9.54 7.97
N ILE A 167 -25.94 -8.67 8.70
CA ILE A 167 -26.25 -7.24 8.81
C ILE A 167 -25.25 -6.44 7.97
N ASP A 168 -25.74 -5.70 6.97
CA ASP A 168 -24.91 -4.87 6.09
C ASP A 168 -25.48 -3.46 5.91
N PHE A 169 -24.82 -2.45 6.48
CA PHE A 169 -25.30 -1.06 6.39
C PHE A 169 -25.03 -0.40 5.02
N ARG A 170 -24.46 -1.09 4.04
CA ARG A 170 -24.48 -0.63 2.64
C ARG A 170 -25.87 -0.76 2.01
N ARG A 171 -26.74 -1.58 2.60
CA ARG A 171 -28.12 -1.81 2.18
C ARG A 171 -29.10 -0.81 2.81
N LEU A 172 -28.62 0.18 3.57
CA LEU A 172 -29.48 1.25 4.11
C LEU A 172 -30.08 2.09 2.97
N ASP A 173 -31.15 2.83 3.29
CA ASP A 173 -31.68 3.91 2.45
C ASP A 173 -31.03 5.26 2.82
N ALA A 174 -31.32 6.32 2.05
CA ALA A 174 -30.73 7.65 2.25
C ALA A 174 -31.01 8.24 3.64
N ASP A 175 -32.20 8.01 4.21
CA ASP A 175 -32.59 8.59 5.51
C ASP A 175 -32.19 7.72 6.72
N ASP A 176 -31.98 6.42 6.51
CA ASP A 176 -31.68 5.45 7.57
C ASP A 176 -30.44 5.82 8.41
N PRO A 177 -29.31 6.29 7.81
CA PRO A 177 -28.17 6.78 8.57
C PRO A 177 -28.54 7.84 9.63
N THR A 178 -29.37 8.80 9.25
CA THR A 178 -29.82 9.86 10.16
C THR A 178 -30.70 9.27 11.25
N VAL A 179 -31.63 8.38 10.88
CA VAL A 179 -32.53 7.69 11.80
C VAL A 179 -31.78 6.86 12.85
N LEU A 180 -30.76 6.08 12.47
CA LEU A 180 -29.99 5.26 13.40
C LEU A 180 -29.35 6.12 14.50
N HIS A 181 -28.84 7.30 14.16
CA HIS A 181 -28.01 8.09 15.07
C HIS A 181 -28.73 9.23 15.79
N HIS A 182 -29.92 9.64 15.32
CA HIS A 182 -30.69 10.71 15.95
C HIS A 182 -31.39 10.21 17.23
N VAL A 183 -31.21 10.93 18.35
CA VAL A 183 -31.65 10.48 19.69
C VAL A 183 -33.18 10.32 19.78
N SER A 184 -33.94 11.13 19.05
CA SER A 184 -35.41 11.11 19.05
C SER A 184 -36.03 10.15 18.01
N SER A 185 -35.24 9.40 17.26
CA SER A 185 -35.80 8.45 16.28
C SER A 185 -36.65 7.39 16.97
N SER A 186 -37.84 7.12 16.42
CA SER A 186 -38.77 6.12 16.94
C SER A 186 -38.22 4.69 16.76
N ALA A 187 -38.70 3.76 17.59
CA ALA A 187 -38.37 2.33 17.47
C ALA A 187 -38.73 1.76 16.09
N ALA A 188 -39.89 2.15 15.55
CA ALA A 188 -40.32 1.75 14.21
C ALA A 188 -39.38 2.22 13.09
N ALA A 189 -38.87 3.45 13.18
CA ALA A 189 -37.94 3.98 12.18
C ALA A 189 -36.57 3.26 12.25
N VAL A 190 -36.07 3.00 13.46
CA VAL A 190 -34.82 2.23 13.64
C VAL A 190 -35.00 0.78 13.18
N ALA A 191 -36.16 0.16 13.43
CA ALA A 191 -36.48 -1.18 12.93
C ALA A 191 -36.54 -1.22 11.40
N LEU A 192 -37.10 -0.20 10.75
CA LEU A 192 -37.08 -0.09 9.29
C LEU A 192 -35.64 -0.08 8.74
N ALA A 193 -34.75 0.71 9.34
CA ALA A 193 -33.34 0.73 8.95
C ALA A 193 -32.66 -0.65 9.12
N PHE A 194 -33.00 -1.42 10.15
CA PHE A 194 -32.50 -2.80 10.30
C PHE A 194 -33.11 -3.77 9.27
N ARG A 195 -34.39 -3.64 8.93
CA ARG A 195 -35.01 -4.42 7.83
C ARG A 195 -34.25 -4.19 6.53
N HIS A 196 -33.97 -2.93 6.22
CA HIS A 196 -33.14 -2.54 5.08
C HIS A 196 -31.74 -3.17 5.13
N ALA A 197 -31.05 -3.13 6.28
CA ALA A 197 -29.72 -3.72 6.47
C ALA A 197 -29.70 -5.26 6.33
N LEU A 198 -30.81 -5.93 6.65
CA LEU A 198 -30.99 -7.39 6.58
C LEU A 198 -31.46 -7.88 5.21
N ASP A 199 -32.04 -7.00 4.37
CA ASP A 199 -32.64 -7.38 3.09
C ASP A 199 -31.58 -7.58 1.99
N PRO A 200 -31.30 -8.83 1.56
CA PRO A 200 -30.28 -9.10 0.55
C PRO A 200 -30.61 -8.52 -0.82
N THR A 201 -31.89 -8.29 -1.13
CA THR A 201 -32.31 -7.75 -2.44
C THR A 201 -31.89 -6.31 -2.65
N ARG A 202 -31.55 -5.59 -1.56
CA ARG A 202 -30.99 -4.22 -1.60
C ARG A 202 -29.48 -4.20 -1.88
N SER A 203 -28.84 -5.36 -2.04
CA SER A 203 -27.41 -5.42 -2.36
C SER A 203 -27.17 -4.90 -3.77
N LYS A 204 -26.47 -3.76 -3.89
CA LYS A 204 -26.13 -3.16 -5.18
C LYS A 204 -24.76 -3.65 -5.65
N SER A 205 -24.69 -4.20 -6.86
CA SER A 205 -23.43 -4.49 -7.53
C SER A 205 -22.78 -3.20 -8.04
N LEU A 206 -21.47 -3.09 -7.85
CA LEU A 206 -20.68 -2.01 -8.42
C LEU A 206 -20.65 -2.18 -9.95
N HIS A 207 -21.24 -1.24 -10.68
CA HIS A 207 -21.16 -1.25 -12.14
C HIS A 207 -19.82 -0.66 -12.56
N ASN A 208 -18.96 -1.49 -13.16
CA ASN A 208 -17.65 -1.07 -13.66
C ASN A 208 -17.68 -1.01 -15.18
N LYS A 209 -17.21 0.12 -15.76
CA LYS A 209 -16.96 0.20 -17.20
C LYS A 209 -15.59 -0.39 -17.50
N ALA A 210 -15.55 -1.39 -18.40
CA ALA A 210 -14.30 -1.96 -18.87
C ALA A 210 -13.42 -0.86 -19.50
N ASN A 211 -12.13 -0.84 -19.14
CA ASN A 211 -11.16 0.14 -19.62
C ASN A 211 -11.59 1.61 -19.40
N GLY A 212 -12.29 1.93 -18.30
CA GLY A 212 -12.66 3.32 -17.96
C GLY A 212 -11.49 4.31 -17.93
N TYR A 213 -10.26 3.78 -17.79
CA TYR A 213 -9.00 4.53 -17.82
C TYR A 213 -8.24 4.53 -19.15
N GLY A 214 -8.61 3.68 -20.11
CA GLY A 214 -7.89 3.46 -21.36
C GLY A 214 -7.41 2.01 -21.52
N ARG A 215 -7.08 1.65 -22.77
CA ARG A 215 -6.53 0.34 -23.15
C ARG A 215 -5.02 0.46 -23.31
N TRP A 216 -4.27 -0.41 -22.65
CA TRP A 216 -2.83 -0.49 -22.83
C TRP A 216 -2.49 -1.12 -24.18
N PRO A 217 -1.47 -0.60 -24.90
CA PRO A 217 -0.97 -1.26 -26.09
C PRO A 217 -0.29 -2.58 -25.69
N GLU A 218 -0.83 -3.69 -26.18
CA GLU A 218 -0.28 -5.03 -26.03
C GLU A 218 0.28 -5.49 -27.38
N ASN A 219 1.40 -4.88 -27.79
CA ASN A 219 2.07 -5.23 -29.05
C ASN A 219 2.78 -6.58 -28.92
N LYS A 220 1.96 -7.65 -28.93
CA LYS A 220 2.34 -9.04 -28.76
C LYS A 220 1.61 -9.89 -29.81
N LYS A 221 2.28 -10.92 -30.30
CA LYS A 221 1.68 -11.93 -31.17
C LYS A 221 2.07 -13.33 -30.68
N PHE A 222 1.12 -14.26 -30.72
CA PHE A 222 1.41 -15.66 -30.46
C PHE A 222 1.80 -16.38 -31.75
N VAL A 223 2.88 -17.15 -31.71
CA VAL A 223 3.28 -18.08 -32.77
C VAL A 223 3.44 -19.45 -32.14
N VAL A 224 2.60 -20.41 -32.54
CA VAL A 224 2.55 -21.76 -31.97
C VAL A 224 2.45 -21.74 -30.42
N GLY A 225 1.59 -20.85 -29.89
CA GLY A 225 1.40 -20.69 -28.44
C GLY A 225 2.49 -19.90 -27.70
N ILE A 226 3.57 -19.50 -28.36
CA ILE A 226 4.67 -18.73 -27.74
C ILE A 226 4.45 -17.23 -27.98
N PRO A 227 4.48 -16.38 -26.93
CA PRO A 227 4.28 -14.95 -27.07
C PRO A 227 5.57 -14.22 -27.49
N PHE A 228 5.52 -13.52 -28.61
CA PHE A 228 6.61 -12.67 -29.10
C PHE A 228 6.21 -11.21 -29.12
N LEU A 229 7.20 -10.33 -28.97
CA LEU A 229 7.05 -8.91 -29.19
C LEU A 229 6.76 -8.66 -30.67
N SER A 230 5.76 -7.83 -30.96
CA SER A 230 5.35 -7.53 -32.34
C SER A 230 5.37 -6.04 -32.64
N HIS A 231 5.42 -5.70 -33.92
CA HIS A 231 5.32 -4.34 -34.41
C HIS A 231 4.68 -4.34 -35.79
N LYS A 232 3.88 -3.32 -36.09
CA LYS A 232 3.30 -3.11 -37.42
C LYS A 232 4.03 -1.95 -38.09
N THR A 233 4.66 -2.21 -39.23
CA THR A 233 5.41 -1.19 -39.96
C THR A 233 4.49 -0.09 -40.51
N THR A 234 5.05 1.03 -40.96
CA THR A 234 4.30 2.11 -41.64
C THR A 234 3.62 1.64 -42.92
N ALA A 235 4.15 0.60 -43.58
CA ALA A 235 3.55 -0.07 -44.73
C ALA A 235 2.46 -1.08 -44.34
N GLY A 236 2.14 -1.21 -43.05
CA GLY A 236 1.10 -2.10 -42.53
C GLY A 236 1.49 -3.57 -42.44
N ILE A 237 2.80 -3.90 -42.50
CA ILE A 237 3.30 -5.28 -42.39
C ILE A 237 3.41 -5.66 -40.92
N ASP A 238 2.78 -6.76 -40.53
CA ASP A 238 2.92 -7.31 -39.18
C ASP A 238 4.26 -8.07 -39.06
N CYS A 239 5.09 -7.62 -38.12
CA CYS A 239 6.42 -8.18 -37.85
C CYS A 239 6.54 -8.66 -36.40
N LEU A 240 7.41 -9.63 -36.18
CA LEU A 240 8.01 -9.89 -34.88
C LEU A 240 9.33 -9.11 -34.75
N VAL A 241 9.70 -8.84 -33.51
CA VAL A 241 10.88 -8.03 -33.17
C VAL A 241 12.00 -8.94 -32.66
N SER A 242 13.22 -8.77 -33.15
CA SER A 242 14.42 -9.43 -32.59
C SER A 242 15.01 -8.68 -31.39
N VAL A 243 15.91 -9.32 -30.65
CA VAL A 243 16.62 -8.66 -29.53
C VAL A 243 17.58 -7.55 -29.98
N THR A 244 17.82 -7.38 -31.28
CA THR A 244 18.55 -6.22 -31.85
C THR A 244 17.61 -5.15 -32.40
N GLY A 245 16.29 -5.33 -32.23
CA GLY A 245 15.25 -4.47 -32.80
C GLY A 245 14.94 -4.74 -34.28
N GLY A 246 15.47 -5.82 -34.87
CA GLY A 246 15.17 -6.20 -36.25
C GLY A 246 13.69 -6.57 -36.42
N LEU A 247 13.10 -6.18 -37.54
CA LEU A 247 11.70 -6.45 -37.89
C LEU A 247 11.63 -7.60 -38.89
N ILE A 248 11.03 -8.71 -38.47
CA ILE A 248 10.89 -9.94 -39.26
C ILE A 248 9.42 -10.16 -39.57
N PRO A 249 8.98 -10.19 -40.84
CA PRO A 249 7.58 -10.43 -41.19
C PRO A 249 7.07 -11.75 -40.60
N ILE A 250 5.85 -11.76 -40.07
CA ILE A 250 5.29 -12.99 -39.47
C ILE A 250 5.26 -14.13 -40.50
N ASN A 251 4.96 -13.81 -41.75
CA ASN A 251 4.84 -14.79 -42.83
C ASN A 251 6.17 -15.43 -43.25
N SER A 252 7.32 -14.87 -42.84
CA SER A 252 8.64 -15.47 -43.11
C SER A 252 9.11 -16.40 -41.99
N ILE A 253 8.33 -16.58 -40.93
CA ILE A 253 8.70 -17.44 -39.81
C ILE A 253 8.34 -18.88 -40.14
N GLN A 254 9.35 -19.72 -40.26
CA GLN A 254 9.19 -21.16 -40.40
C GLN A 254 8.84 -21.77 -39.04
N THR A 255 7.54 -21.98 -38.78
CA THR A 255 7.04 -22.50 -37.50
C THR A 255 7.54 -23.91 -37.18
N GLU A 256 7.98 -24.66 -38.20
CA GLU A 256 8.60 -25.99 -38.09
C GLU A 256 9.91 -25.99 -37.30
N LEU A 257 10.56 -24.82 -37.18
CA LEU A 257 11.79 -24.67 -36.38
C LEU A 257 11.51 -24.59 -34.87
N LEU A 258 10.26 -24.41 -34.43
CA LEU A 258 9.89 -24.42 -33.01
C LEU A 258 9.64 -25.86 -32.54
N ILE A 259 10.70 -26.64 -32.35
CA ILE A 259 10.63 -28.06 -31.97
C ILE A 259 10.28 -28.19 -30.47
N LEU A 260 9.31 -29.03 -30.16
CA LEU A 260 8.97 -29.41 -28.79
C LEU A 260 10.19 -30.05 -28.09
N GLY A 261 10.55 -29.56 -26.90
CA GLY A 261 11.64 -30.11 -26.08
C GLY A 261 13.02 -29.44 -26.24
N ARG A 262 13.16 -28.41 -27.09
CA ARG A 262 14.40 -27.62 -27.19
C ARG A 262 14.24 -26.20 -26.65
N HIS A 263 15.35 -25.57 -26.23
CA HIS A 263 15.33 -24.21 -25.68
C HIS A 263 15.31 -23.15 -26.79
N VAL A 264 14.59 -22.05 -26.55
CA VAL A 264 14.50 -20.92 -27.50
C VAL A 264 15.87 -20.30 -27.78
N ALA A 265 16.79 -20.33 -26.82
CA ALA A 265 18.16 -19.82 -26.96
C ALA A 265 18.98 -20.55 -28.04
N ASP A 266 18.60 -21.79 -28.39
CA ASP A 266 19.28 -22.57 -29.44
C ASP A 266 18.78 -22.25 -30.85
N TYR A 267 17.81 -21.33 -30.98
CA TYR A 267 17.22 -20.93 -32.26
C TYR A 267 17.53 -19.46 -32.58
N PRO A 268 18.45 -19.18 -33.53
CA PRO A 268 18.51 -17.86 -34.15
C PRO A 268 17.33 -17.75 -35.14
N LEU A 269 16.14 -17.43 -34.64
CA LEU A 269 14.96 -17.22 -35.48
C LEU A 269 15.06 -15.98 -36.41
N SER A 270 16.17 -15.21 -36.36
CA SER A 270 16.51 -14.26 -37.42
C SER A 270 17.71 -14.78 -38.21
N ALA A 271 17.48 -15.34 -39.38
CA ALA A 271 18.46 -15.16 -40.44
C ALA A 271 18.39 -13.67 -40.82
N VAL A 272 19.52 -12.96 -40.76
CA VAL A 272 19.64 -11.52 -41.09
C VAL A 272 18.98 -11.19 -42.43
N THR A 273 18.92 -12.18 -43.33
CA THR A 273 18.26 -12.16 -44.63
C THR A 273 16.76 -11.84 -44.61
N HIS A 274 16.05 -12.03 -43.49
CA HIS A 274 14.61 -11.77 -43.37
C HIS A 274 14.29 -10.46 -42.61
N VAL A 275 15.31 -9.71 -42.19
CA VAL A 275 15.10 -8.43 -41.52
C VAL A 275 14.74 -7.37 -42.57
N ILE A 276 13.49 -6.91 -42.57
CA ILE A 276 13.00 -5.91 -43.54
C ILE A 276 13.18 -4.47 -43.06
N GLY A 277 13.72 -4.29 -41.86
CA GLY A 277 13.93 -3.00 -41.22
C GLY A 277 14.21 -3.14 -39.74
N TYR A 278 14.30 -2.01 -39.04
CA TYR A 278 14.54 -1.99 -37.60
C TYR A 278 13.50 -1.12 -36.90
N LEU A 279 13.19 -1.51 -35.67
CA LEU A 279 12.32 -0.78 -34.77
C LEU A 279 12.97 0.57 -34.42
N PRO A 280 12.32 1.71 -34.69
CA PRO A 280 12.87 3.02 -34.38
C PRO A 280 13.21 3.18 -32.90
N GLY A 281 14.35 3.81 -32.58
CA GLY A 281 14.80 4.02 -31.19
C GLY A 281 15.66 2.88 -30.65
N THR A 282 16.04 1.90 -31.48
CA THR A 282 16.92 0.77 -31.12
C THR A 282 18.31 0.86 -31.76
N GLU A 283 18.68 1.99 -32.35
CA GLU A 283 19.92 2.19 -33.11
C GLU A 283 21.17 1.94 -32.23
N ALA A 284 21.11 2.32 -30.96
CA ALA A 284 22.18 2.10 -29.99
C ALA A 284 22.50 0.61 -29.76
N LEU A 285 21.57 -0.31 -30.08
CA LEU A 285 21.76 -1.76 -29.93
C LEU A 285 22.61 -2.36 -31.07
N ARG A 286 22.90 -1.58 -32.12
CA ARG A 286 23.64 -2.01 -33.31
C ARG A 286 24.88 -1.17 -33.58
N GLN A 287 25.34 -0.39 -32.59
CA GLN A 287 26.59 0.36 -32.71
C GLN A 287 27.79 -0.58 -32.91
N ALA A 288 28.78 -0.13 -33.66
CA ALA A 288 30.02 -0.89 -33.88
C ALA A 288 30.65 -1.27 -32.53
N GLY A 289 30.96 -2.56 -32.36
CA GLY A 289 31.51 -3.12 -31.12
C GLY A 289 30.47 -3.62 -30.10
N LYS A 290 29.18 -3.32 -30.27
CA LYS A 290 28.13 -3.86 -29.39
C LYS A 290 27.70 -5.27 -29.82
N GLN A 291 28.37 -6.27 -29.27
CA GLN A 291 28.11 -7.70 -29.55
C GLN A 291 27.32 -8.40 -28.45
N ASN A 292 26.81 -7.67 -27.45
CA ASN A 292 26.04 -8.22 -26.35
C ASN A 292 24.80 -7.37 -26.05
N ILE A 293 23.66 -8.04 -25.87
CA ILE A 293 22.37 -7.45 -25.47
C ILE A 293 21.88 -8.19 -24.24
N ASP A 294 22.00 -7.58 -23.06
CA ASP A 294 21.61 -8.18 -21.76
C ASP A 294 21.98 -9.67 -21.60
N GLY A 295 23.23 -10.02 -21.92
CA GLY A 295 23.75 -11.38 -21.80
C GLY A 295 23.60 -12.25 -23.06
N ILE A 296 22.86 -11.81 -24.08
CA ILE A 296 22.77 -12.49 -25.38
C ILE A 296 23.91 -12.04 -26.29
N SER A 297 24.75 -12.97 -26.73
CA SER A 297 25.77 -12.69 -27.76
C SER A 297 25.11 -12.53 -29.14
N ILE A 298 25.48 -11.48 -29.85
CA ILE A 298 25.06 -11.24 -31.23
C ILE A 298 26.13 -11.83 -32.15
N ALA A 299 25.70 -12.62 -33.14
CA ALA A 299 26.61 -13.23 -34.09
C ALA A 299 27.33 -12.16 -34.94
N GLN A 300 28.51 -12.47 -35.47
CA GLN A 300 29.31 -11.53 -36.27
C GLN A 300 28.56 -11.00 -37.51
N ASN A 301 27.64 -11.80 -38.06
CA ASN A 301 26.79 -11.40 -39.19
C ASN A 301 25.60 -10.51 -38.76
N GLY A 302 25.40 -10.23 -37.46
CA GLY A 302 24.28 -9.47 -36.93
C GLY A 302 23.03 -10.31 -36.59
N ALA A 303 23.08 -11.64 -36.75
CA ALA A 303 21.95 -12.51 -36.43
C ALA A 303 21.65 -12.50 -34.92
N ALA A 304 20.37 -12.42 -34.58
CA ALA A 304 19.89 -12.30 -33.22
C ALA A 304 18.57 -13.08 -33.01
N PRO A 305 18.31 -13.64 -31.83
CA PRO A 305 17.03 -14.32 -31.58
C PRO A 305 15.84 -13.35 -31.61
N LEU A 306 14.64 -13.90 -31.87
CA LEU A 306 13.39 -13.18 -31.68
C LEU A 306 13.16 -12.85 -30.20
N PHE A 307 12.56 -11.69 -29.92
CA PHE A 307 12.22 -11.27 -28.57
C PHE A 307 10.99 -12.03 -28.07
N CYS A 308 11.21 -13.09 -27.31
CA CYS A 308 10.17 -13.88 -26.65
C CYS A 308 9.83 -13.29 -25.28
N LEU A 309 8.54 -13.06 -25.03
CA LEU A 309 7.99 -12.49 -23.80
C LEU A 309 7.83 -13.53 -22.68
N ASP A 310 7.92 -14.83 -22.99
CA ASP A 310 7.89 -15.95 -22.02
C ASP A 310 9.31 -16.42 -21.62
N MET A 311 10.32 -15.56 -21.72
CA MET A 311 11.70 -15.86 -21.33
C MET A 311 12.05 -15.15 -20.04
N ASN A 312 12.61 -15.86 -19.07
CA ASN A 312 13.24 -15.25 -17.92
C ASN A 312 14.48 -14.48 -18.39
N MET A 313 14.51 -13.16 -18.17
CA MET A 313 15.58 -12.31 -18.69
C MET A 313 16.98 -12.68 -18.15
N LEU A 314 17.05 -13.25 -16.94
CA LEU A 314 18.30 -13.55 -16.25
C LEU A 314 18.92 -14.86 -16.76
N THR A 315 18.11 -15.90 -16.87
CA THR A 315 18.59 -17.23 -17.27
C THR A 315 18.49 -17.46 -18.77
N GLY A 316 17.64 -16.70 -19.47
CA GLY A 316 17.39 -16.93 -20.89
C GLY A 316 16.68 -18.25 -21.15
N LEU A 317 15.87 -18.71 -20.19
CA LEU A 317 15.05 -19.91 -20.29
C LEU A 317 13.58 -19.54 -20.19
N ARG A 318 12.72 -20.37 -20.80
CA ARG A 318 11.27 -20.25 -20.61
C ARG A 318 10.85 -20.67 -19.21
N THR A 319 9.65 -20.31 -18.80
CA THR A 319 9.09 -20.61 -17.47
C THR A 319 9.31 -22.07 -17.01
N PRO A 320 9.03 -23.12 -17.84
CA PRO A 320 9.26 -24.50 -17.41
C PRO A 320 10.74 -24.84 -17.19
N GLY A 321 11.62 -24.48 -18.14
CA GLY A 321 13.05 -24.75 -18.03
C GLY A 321 13.72 -23.94 -16.90
N HIS A 322 13.22 -22.74 -16.63
CA HIS A 322 13.67 -21.95 -15.48
C HIS A 322 13.27 -22.61 -14.16
N ALA A 323 12.04 -23.13 -14.04
CA ALA A 323 11.60 -23.82 -12.83
C ALA A 323 12.44 -25.07 -12.55
N GLU A 324 12.65 -25.92 -13.55
CA GLU A 324 13.49 -27.12 -13.41
C GLU A 324 14.96 -26.78 -13.06
N LEU A 325 15.50 -25.71 -13.64
CA LEU A 325 16.85 -25.23 -13.28
C LEU A 325 16.92 -24.82 -11.80
N ILE A 326 15.88 -24.15 -11.28
CA ILE A 326 15.82 -23.75 -9.87
C ILE A 326 15.69 -24.97 -8.96
N ASP A 327 14.88 -25.96 -9.35
CA ASP A 327 14.74 -27.20 -8.57
C ASP A 327 16.05 -27.98 -8.53
N LEU A 328 16.75 -28.08 -9.67
CA LEU A 328 18.08 -28.69 -9.74
C LEU A 328 19.12 -27.94 -8.89
N LEU A 329 19.09 -26.60 -8.92
CA LEU A 329 19.96 -25.77 -8.09
C LEU A 329 19.73 -26.05 -6.60
N LYS A 330 18.47 -26.14 -6.18
CA LYS A 330 18.10 -26.44 -4.79
C LYS A 330 18.47 -27.86 -4.37
N GLN A 331 18.35 -28.83 -5.28
CA GLN A 331 18.83 -30.19 -5.02
C GLN A 331 20.36 -30.22 -4.79
N CYS A 332 21.09 -29.35 -5.47
CA CYS A 332 22.54 -29.25 -5.32
C CYS A 332 22.96 -28.47 -4.06
N GLU A 333 22.41 -27.27 -3.83
CA GLU A 333 22.92 -26.32 -2.81
C GLU A 333 21.96 -26.06 -1.65
N GLY A 334 20.77 -26.67 -1.66
CA GLY A 334 19.73 -26.52 -0.64
C GLY A 334 18.63 -25.53 -1.02
N ASP A 335 17.55 -25.50 -0.22
CA ASP A 335 16.33 -24.75 -0.53
C ASP A 335 16.51 -23.23 -0.61
N ASP A 336 17.52 -22.68 0.08
CA ASP A 336 17.84 -21.26 0.13
C ASP A 336 18.76 -20.79 -1.01
N ALA A 337 19.18 -21.69 -1.91
CA ALA A 337 20.09 -21.38 -3.00
C ALA A 337 19.53 -20.32 -3.95
N LEU A 338 20.33 -19.28 -4.22
CA LEU A 338 19.97 -18.18 -5.10
C LEU A 338 20.51 -18.40 -6.52
N ILE A 339 19.71 -18.08 -7.54
CA ILE A 339 20.10 -18.29 -8.95
C ILE A 339 21.43 -17.65 -9.34
N PHE A 340 21.83 -16.54 -8.71
CA PHE A 340 23.10 -15.88 -8.97
C PHE A 340 24.32 -16.61 -8.42
N GLU A 341 24.15 -17.63 -7.56
CA GLU A 341 25.25 -18.49 -7.09
C GLU A 341 25.84 -19.35 -8.22
N LEU A 342 25.06 -19.60 -9.27
CA LEU A 342 25.52 -20.25 -10.50
C LEU A 342 26.44 -19.33 -11.33
N ALA A 343 26.33 -18.00 -11.20
CA ALA A 343 27.06 -17.07 -12.04
C ALA A 343 28.58 -17.16 -11.82
N ASN A 344 29.32 -17.54 -12.87
CA ASN A 344 30.78 -17.73 -12.84
C ASN A 344 31.26 -18.78 -11.81
N ASN A 345 30.39 -19.70 -11.37
CA ASN A 345 30.73 -20.78 -10.44
C ASN A 345 30.83 -22.11 -11.20
N GLU A 346 32.01 -22.41 -11.73
CA GLU A 346 32.23 -23.62 -12.54
C GLU A 346 32.00 -24.90 -11.73
N THR A 347 32.36 -24.92 -10.43
CA THR A 347 32.14 -26.08 -9.57
C THR A 347 30.66 -26.42 -9.43
N LEU A 348 29.83 -25.42 -9.15
CA LEU A 348 28.38 -25.61 -9.05
C LEU A 348 27.77 -26.00 -10.39
N LYS A 349 28.22 -25.38 -11.49
CA LYS A 349 27.79 -25.78 -12.83
C LYS A 349 28.08 -27.27 -13.09
N GLN A 350 29.30 -27.75 -12.82
CA GLN A 350 29.65 -29.16 -13.02
C GLN A 350 28.83 -30.09 -12.11
N LYS A 351 28.58 -29.69 -10.87
CA LYS A 351 27.70 -30.42 -9.94
C LYS A 351 26.27 -30.53 -10.48
N MET A 352 25.72 -29.44 -11.01
CA MET A 352 24.39 -29.42 -11.63
C MET A 352 24.34 -30.25 -12.91
N LEU A 353 25.38 -30.20 -13.76
CA LEU A 353 25.46 -31.01 -14.96
C LEU A 353 25.46 -32.52 -14.64
N LEU A 354 26.21 -32.95 -13.62
CA LEU A 354 26.22 -34.33 -13.16
C LEU A 354 24.88 -34.79 -12.56
N ALA A 355 24.12 -33.86 -11.99
CA ALA A 355 22.81 -34.13 -11.40
C ALA A 355 21.65 -34.03 -12.41
N ALA A 356 21.89 -33.45 -13.60
CA ALA A 356 20.87 -33.36 -14.63
C ALA A 356 20.51 -34.75 -15.17
N HIS A 357 19.22 -35.01 -15.39
CA HIS A 357 18.71 -36.33 -15.78
C HIS A 357 18.43 -36.45 -17.29
N ASP A 358 18.53 -35.35 -18.04
CA ASP A 358 18.33 -35.30 -19.48
C ASP A 358 19.16 -34.20 -20.15
N GLU A 359 19.46 -34.37 -21.45
CA GLU A 359 20.27 -33.44 -22.26
C GLU A 359 19.68 -32.02 -22.31
N ARG A 360 18.36 -31.89 -22.20
CA ARG A 360 17.69 -30.58 -22.24
C ARG A 360 17.94 -29.81 -20.94
N LEU A 361 17.96 -30.47 -19.80
CA LEU A 361 18.27 -29.85 -18.51
C LEU A 361 19.76 -29.52 -18.40
N GLU A 362 20.65 -30.39 -18.89
CA GLU A 362 22.08 -30.07 -19.05
C GLU A 362 22.26 -28.79 -19.86
N ARG A 363 21.58 -28.71 -21.02
CA ARG A 363 21.61 -27.52 -21.86
C ARG A 363 21.04 -26.28 -21.17
N ALA A 364 20.01 -26.45 -20.33
CA ALA A 364 19.45 -25.35 -19.53
C ALA A 364 20.48 -24.77 -18.55
N VAL A 365 21.26 -25.63 -17.90
CA VAL A 365 22.35 -25.24 -16.98
C VAL A 365 23.40 -24.42 -17.73
N GLU A 366 23.82 -24.87 -18.90
CA GLU A 366 24.82 -24.16 -19.73
C GLU A 366 24.34 -22.77 -20.15
N ILE A 367 23.12 -22.68 -20.71
CA ILE A 367 22.51 -21.42 -21.16
C ILE A 367 22.43 -20.44 -19.99
N ALA A 368 21.94 -20.89 -18.84
CA ALA A 368 21.79 -20.06 -17.66
C ALA A 368 23.14 -19.62 -17.11
N TYR A 369 24.11 -20.52 -17.00
CA TYR A 369 25.46 -20.22 -16.51
C TYR A 369 26.14 -19.10 -17.33
N GLU A 370 26.15 -19.25 -18.65
CA GLU A 370 26.79 -18.27 -19.54
C GLU A 370 26.09 -16.90 -19.44
N ARG A 371 24.75 -16.90 -19.46
CA ARG A 371 23.97 -15.68 -19.43
C ARG A 371 24.06 -14.95 -18.10
N LEU A 372 23.98 -15.67 -16.98
CA LEU A 372 24.14 -15.11 -15.64
C LEU A 372 25.54 -14.53 -15.43
N GLY A 373 26.59 -15.17 -15.98
CA GLY A 373 27.96 -14.62 -15.95
C GLY A 373 28.06 -13.24 -16.60
N LYS A 374 27.53 -13.10 -17.82
CA LYS A 374 27.51 -11.82 -18.56
C LYS A 374 26.63 -10.76 -17.89
N ILE A 375 25.45 -11.14 -17.41
CA ILE A 375 24.58 -10.23 -16.66
C ILE A 375 25.27 -9.76 -15.38
N THR A 376 25.96 -10.64 -14.68
CA THR A 376 26.72 -10.29 -13.47
C THR A 376 27.81 -9.27 -13.76
N GLN A 377 28.54 -9.41 -14.87
CA GLN A 377 29.52 -8.41 -15.30
C GLN A 377 28.86 -7.04 -15.55
N LYS A 378 27.71 -7.01 -16.25
CA LYS A 378 26.94 -5.77 -16.49
C LYS A 378 26.47 -5.13 -15.17
N LEU A 379 25.98 -5.93 -14.23
CA LEU A 379 25.58 -5.47 -12.90
C LEU A 379 26.75 -4.89 -12.12
N LEU A 380 27.92 -5.54 -12.14
CA LEU A 380 29.13 -5.06 -11.46
C LEU A 380 29.66 -3.76 -12.08
N ALA A 381 29.69 -3.65 -13.41
CA ALA A 381 30.08 -2.41 -14.09
C ALA A 381 29.14 -1.25 -13.72
N SER A 382 27.82 -1.51 -13.72
CA SER A 382 26.80 -0.53 -13.32
C SER A 382 26.98 -0.10 -11.86
N LYS A 383 27.23 -1.06 -10.96
CA LYS A 383 27.55 -0.79 -9.56
C LYS A 383 28.78 0.13 -9.46
N HIS A 384 29.87 -0.17 -10.16
CA HIS A 384 31.08 0.68 -10.10
C HIS A 384 30.80 2.12 -10.52
N ALA A 385 30.06 2.33 -11.61
CA ALA A 385 29.67 3.67 -12.06
C ALA A 385 28.79 4.42 -11.04
N ILE A 386 27.85 3.72 -10.38
CA ILE A 386 26.96 4.34 -9.37
C ILE A 386 27.73 4.86 -8.16
N PHE A 387 28.82 4.20 -7.77
CA PHE A 387 29.62 4.56 -6.60
C PHE A 387 30.80 5.50 -6.91
N GLU A 388 30.97 5.89 -8.17
CA GLU A 388 32.04 6.81 -8.56
C GLU A 388 31.93 8.15 -7.79
N GLY A 389 33.04 8.58 -7.19
CA GLY A 389 33.11 9.80 -6.38
C GLY A 389 32.39 9.74 -5.02
N LYS A 390 31.88 8.58 -4.58
CA LYS A 390 31.22 8.42 -3.28
C LYS A 390 32.20 7.93 -2.21
N SER A 391 32.00 8.37 -0.97
CA SER A 391 32.87 8.05 0.16
C SER A 391 32.08 7.60 1.38
N ALA A 392 32.72 6.79 2.22
CA ALA A 392 32.14 6.31 3.47
C ALA A 392 31.82 7.48 4.42
N ASP A 393 30.69 7.37 5.12
CA ASP A 393 30.25 8.34 6.12
C ASP A 393 30.40 7.74 7.53
N ALA A 394 30.86 8.56 8.48
CA ALA A 394 30.98 8.14 9.88
C ALA A 394 29.61 7.81 10.49
N LYS A 395 28.56 8.54 10.08
CA LYS A 395 27.17 8.40 10.52
C LYS A 395 26.26 8.18 9.29
N PRO A 396 26.38 7.00 8.65
CA PRO A 396 25.73 6.77 7.37
C PRO A 396 24.20 6.74 7.51
N LYS A 397 23.50 7.14 6.46
CA LYS A 397 22.06 7.33 6.45
C LYS A 397 21.39 6.49 5.36
N LEU A 398 20.28 5.87 5.74
CA LEU A 398 19.33 5.26 4.81
C LEU A 398 18.12 6.20 4.71
N PHE A 399 17.92 6.77 3.53
CA PHE A 399 16.68 7.45 3.16
C PHE A 399 15.82 6.48 2.37
N MET A 400 14.59 6.25 2.80
CA MET A 400 13.65 5.39 2.10
C MET A 400 12.41 6.17 1.72
N SER A 401 12.04 6.11 0.44
CA SER A 401 10.84 6.76 -0.04
C SER A 401 9.60 5.90 0.20
N MET A 402 8.49 6.55 0.53
CA MET A 402 7.17 5.92 0.63
C MET A 402 6.12 6.77 -0.08
N GLY A 403 5.22 6.15 -0.83
CA GLY A 403 4.16 6.87 -1.53
C GLY A 403 3.66 6.14 -2.76
N GLY A 404 2.39 6.37 -3.09
CA GLY A 404 1.79 5.85 -4.31
C GLY A 404 2.46 6.41 -5.57
N ALA A 405 2.27 5.73 -6.70
CA ALA A 405 2.80 6.21 -7.97
C ALA A 405 2.27 7.63 -8.29
N GLY A 406 3.15 8.51 -8.76
CA GLY A 406 2.77 9.90 -9.06
C GLY A 406 2.56 10.82 -7.85
N SER A 407 2.82 10.37 -6.61
CA SER A 407 2.73 11.25 -5.44
C SER A 407 3.84 12.32 -5.37
N GLY A 408 4.87 12.22 -6.21
CA GLY A 408 6.02 13.13 -6.26
C GLY A 408 7.00 12.91 -5.12
N LYS A 409 7.65 11.74 -5.11
CA LYS A 409 8.64 11.35 -4.09
C LYS A 409 9.97 12.13 -4.17
N THR A 410 10.08 13.14 -5.03
CA THR A 410 11.28 13.96 -5.19
C THR A 410 11.65 14.73 -3.92
N ALA A 411 10.68 14.99 -3.02
CA ALA A 411 10.96 15.54 -1.69
C ALA A 411 11.99 14.71 -0.89
N VAL A 412 12.07 13.39 -1.13
CA VAL A 412 13.03 12.51 -0.44
C VAL A 412 14.46 12.79 -0.91
N GLU A 413 14.63 13.06 -2.21
CA GLU A 413 15.91 13.46 -2.78
C GLU A 413 16.34 14.83 -2.25
N GLU A 414 15.42 15.80 -2.15
CA GLU A 414 15.70 17.11 -1.54
C GLU A 414 16.24 16.97 -0.10
N ILE A 415 15.65 16.06 0.69
CA ILE A 415 16.11 15.78 2.05
C ILE A 415 17.49 15.10 2.04
N ALA A 416 17.72 14.12 1.16
CA ALA A 416 19.01 13.43 1.07
C ALA A 416 20.13 14.40 0.66
N VAL A 417 19.90 15.25 -0.35
CA VAL A 417 20.82 16.31 -0.78
C VAL A 417 21.07 17.30 0.35
N ALA A 418 20.02 17.71 1.07
CA ALA A 418 20.22 18.57 2.23
C ALA A 418 21.06 17.87 3.30
N GLN A 419 20.86 16.59 3.59
CA GLN A 419 21.57 15.95 4.69
C GLN A 419 22.97 15.42 4.35
N CYS A 420 23.24 15.12 3.08
CA CYS A 420 24.44 14.42 2.62
C CYS A 420 25.15 15.13 1.46
N SER A 421 24.62 16.26 0.97
CA SER A 421 25.05 16.88 -0.29
C SER A 421 25.01 15.83 -1.40
N ASP A 422 26.01 15.74 -2.27
CA ASP A 422 26.07 14.69 -3.30
C ASP A 422 26.65 13.35 -2.79
N ASN A 423 27.02 13.22 -1.51
CA ASN A 423 27.63 12.00 -0.99
C ASN A 423 26.59 10.94 -0.57
N PHE A 424 25.75 10.52 -1.52
CA PHE A 424 24.85 9.38 -1.41
C PHE A 424 24.64 8.71 -2.77
N VAL A 425 24.18 7.46 -2.75
CA VAL A 425 23.77 6.71 -3.96
C VAL A 425 22.26 6.53 -4.00
N ILE A 426 21.69 6.44 -5.20
CA ILE A 426 20.26 6.18 -5.39
C ILE A 426 20.08 4.73 -5.86
N ALA A 427 19.33 3.95 -5.09
CA ALA A 427 18.92 2.60 -5.43
C ALA A 427 17.47 2.63 -5.96
N SER A 428 17.29 3.00 -7.23
CA SER A 428 15.98 3.15 -7.87
C SER A 428 15.69 2.03 -8.85
N LEU A 429 14.56 1.34 -8.64
CA LEU A 429 14.11 0.29 -9.55
C LEU A 429 13.80 0.87 -10.95
N ASP A 430 13.18 2.06 -11.01
CA ASP A 430 12.77 2.67 -12.27
C ASP A 430 13.97 3.13 -13.10
N GLU A 431 15.00 3.70 -12.47
CA GLU A 431 16.23 4.07 -13.18
C GLU A 431 17.04 2.84 -13.59
N PHE A 432 17.11 1.81 -12.75
CA PHE A 432 17.87 0.60 -13.06
C PHE A 432 17.25 -0.24 -14.18
N ARG A 433 15.92 -0.16 -14.40
CA ARG A 433 15.30 -0.76 -15.59
C ARG A 433 15.84 -0.15 -16.88
N LYS A 434 16.13 1.16 -16.91
CA LYS A 434 16.64 1.86 -18.11
C LYS A 434 18.05 1.42 -18.53
N ILE A 435 18.78 0.74 -17.65
CA ILE A 435 20.12 0.19 -17.93
C ILE A 435 20.03 -1.11 -18.75
N SER A 436 18.89 -1.80 -18.72
CA SER A 436 18.63 -3.00 -19.53
C SER A 436 18.46 -2.62 -21.00
N ASP A 437 19.14 -3.36 -21.89
CA ASP A 437 18.95 -3.24 -23.33
C ASP A 437 17.54 -3.68 -23.74
N PHE A 438 16.97 -4.70 -23.07
CA PHE A 438 15.61 -5.15 -23.33
C PHE A 438 14.56 -4.11 -22.97
N TYR A 439 14.80 -3.29 -21.94
CA TYR A 439 13.92 -2.15 -21.64
C TYR A 439 13.79 -1.25 -22.87
N GLN A 440 14.91 -0.88 -23.51
CA GLN A 440 14.90 -0.06 -24.72
C GLN A 440 14.02 -0.66 -25.82
N ILE A 441 14.12 -1.97 -26.07
CA ILE A 441 13.32 -2.66 -27.11
C ILE A 441 11.83 -2.64 -26.77
N LEU A 442 11.47 -2.98 -25.52
CA LEU A 442 10.08 -2.98 -25.05
C LEU A 442 9.48 -1.57 -25.13
N THR A 443 10.27 -0.54 -24.79
CA THR A 443 9.86 0.87 -24.91
C THR A 443 9.59 1.23 -26.37
N ALA A 444 10.49 0.87 -27.27
CA ALA A 444 10.42 1.20 -28.69
C ALA A 444 9.24 0.47 -29.38
N ALA A 445 8.89 -0.71 -28.90
CA ALA A 445 7.76 -1.49 -29.41
C ALA A 445 6.41 -1.05 -28.83
N ASN A 446 6.36 0.02 -28.02
CA ASN A 446 5.17 0.43 -27.28
C ASN A 446 4.55 -0.71 -26.46
N HIS A 447 5.38 -1.59 -25.89
CA HIS A 447 4.95 -2.69 -25.05
C HIS A 447 5.15 -2.30 -23.59
N HIS A 448 4.04 -2.09 -22.86
CA HIS A 448 4.07 -1.44 -21.54
C HIS A 448 3.45 -2.28 -20.42
N SER A 449 2.55 -3.20 -20.73
CA SER A 449 1.93 -4.08 -19.73
C SER A 449 2.97 -4.89 -18.97
N ASP A 450 3.98 -5.39 -19.69
CA ASP A 450 4.89 -6.40 -19.18
C ASP A 450 6.35 -5.92 -19.07
N ASP A 451 6.66 -4.66 -19.41
CA ASP A 451 8.05 -4.15 -19.30
C ASP A 451 8.56 -4.17 -17.85
N TYR A 452 7.64 -3.96 -16.91
CA TYR A 452 7.90 -4.05 -15.49
C TYR A 452 8.22 -5.50 -15.13
N MET A 453 7.34 -6.45 -15.44
CA MET A 453 7.55 -7.87 -15.08
C MET A 453 8.78 -8.48 -15.74
N TYR A 454 9.03 -8.13 -17.02
CA TYR A 454 10.13 -8.72 -17.77
C TYR A 454 11.50 -8.22 -17.30
N VAL A 455 11.64 -6.92 -17.00
CA VAL A 455 12.92 -6.27 -16.65
C VAL A 455 13.15 -6.16 -15.13
N GLU A 456 12.09 -6.28 -14.32
CA GLU A 456 12.16 -6.17 -12.85
C GLU A 456 13.19 -7.12 -12.21
N PRO A 457 13.40 -8.38 -12.67
CA PRO A 457 14.42 -9.25 -12.06
C PRO A 457 15.84 -8.66 -12.11
N PHE A 458 16.25 -8.11 -13.25
CA PHE A 458 17.55 -7.44 -13.41
C PHE A 458 17.65 -6.19 -12.54
N ALA A 459 16.65 -5.30 -12.64
CA ALA A 459 16.66 -4.05 -11.90
C ALA A 459 16.60 -4.28 -10.37
N THR A 460 15.86 -5.30 -9.93
CA THR A 460 15.80 -5.72 -8.52
C THR A 460 17.15 -6.25 -8.06
N ARG A 461 17.84 -7.06 -8.86
CA ARG A 461 19.18 -7.54 -8.51
C ARG A 461 20.17 -6.38 -8.40
N LEU A 462 20.20 -5.47 -9.38
CA LEU A 462 21.07 -4.29 -9.31
C LEU A 462 20.78 -3.47 -8.05
N ARG A 463 19.49 -3.28 -7.73
CA ARG A 463 19.09 -2.58 -6.51
C ARG A 463 19.58 -3.24 -5.23
N SER A 464 19.50 -4.57 -5.13
CA SER A 464 20.06 -5.31 -3.99
C SER A 464 21.58 -5.16 -3.92
N VAL A 465 22.29 -5.35 -5.03
CA VAL A 465 23.76 -5.22 -5.10
C VAL A 465 24.24 -3.83 -4.69
N VAL A 466 23.55 -2.78 -5.15
CA VAL A 466 23.85 -1.39 -4.76
C VAL A 466 23.57 -1.17 -3.27
N ALA A 467 22.44 -1.68 -2.75
CA ALA A 467 22.10 -1.53 -1.34
C ALA A 467 23.09 -2.28 -0.42
N ASP A 468 23.46 -3.51 -0.76
CA ASP A 468 24.43 -4.30 0.00
C ASP A 468 25.81 -3.64 0.00
N TYR A 469 26.27 -3.17 -1.16
CA TYR A 469 27.57 -2.49 -1.24
C TYR A 469 27.57 -1.16 -0.47
N ALA A 470 26.49 -0.37 -0.55
CA ALA A 470 26.35 0.85 0.25
C ALA A 470 26.41 0.54 1.76
N ARG A 471 25.72 -0.51 2.20
CA ARG A 471 25.70 -0.97 3.59
C ARG A 471 27.09 -1.40 4.07
N GLU A 472 27.77 -2.24 3.31
CA GLU A 472 29.12 -2.74 3.61
C GLU A 472 30.17 -1.62 3.66
N LYS A 473 30.08 -0.68 2.71
CA LYS A 473 31.03 0.45 2.62
C LYS A 473 30.62 1.67 3.45
N ARG A 474 29.52 1.59 4.20
CA ARG A 474 28.98 2.69 5.01
C ARG A 474 28.76 3.98 4.20
N ILE A 475 28.21 3.86 2.99
CA ILE A 475 27.91 4.99 2.11
C ILE A 475 26.42 5.33 2.24
N ASN A 476 26.08 6.61 2.33
CA ASN A 476 24.68 7.05 2.40
C ASN A 476 23.89 6.57 1.18
N ILE A 477 22.62 6.21 1.38
CA ILE A 477 21.79 5.65 0.32
C ILE A 477 20.36 6.17 0.38
N LEU A 478 19.82 6.52 -0.79
CA LEU A 478 18.41 6.71 -1.02
C LEU A 478 17.84 5.46 -1.69
N TYR A 479 17.04 4.70 -0.95
CA TYR A 479 16.31 3.54 -1.45
C TYR A 479 14.96 3.99 -2.03
N ASP A 480 14.91 4.12 -3.35
CA ASP A 480 13.72 4.59 -4.06
C ASP A 480 12.77 3.42 -4.39
N GLY A 481 11.51 3.67 -4.10
CA GLY A 481 10.42 2.72 -4.23
C GLY A 481 9.11 3.26 -3.66
N THR A 482 8.06 2.48 -3.78
CA THR A 482 6.75 2.85 -3.21
C THR A 482 6.73 2.74 -1.69
N GLY A 483 7.61 1.94 -1.09
CA GLY A 483 7.58 1.61 0.34
C GLY A 483 6.32 0.84 0.78
N ILE A 484 5.50 0.37 -0.17
CA ILE A 484 4.14 -0.15 0.05
C ILE A 484 3.97 -1.53 -0.60
N PRO A 485 3.56 -2.59 0.13
CA PRO A 485 3.42 -2.61 1.60
C PRO A 485 4.78 -2.55 2.28
N TYR A 486 4.85 -1.98 3.49
CA TYR A 486 6.11 -1.81 4.24
C TYR A 486 6.66 -3.14 4.74
N LYS A 487 5.80 -3.98 5.33
CA LYS A 487 6.16 -5.33 5.80
C LYS A 487 5.83 -6.39 4.74
N PRO A 488 6.65 -7.45 4.63
CA PRO A 488 7.92 -7.66 5.33
C PRO A 488 9.12 -6.94 4.66
N ARG A 489 9.05 -6.72 3.33
CA ARG A 489 10.20 -6.34 2.49
C ARG A 489 10.97 -5.10 2.95
N TYR A 490 10.31 -3.96 3.10
CA TYR A 490 10.98 -2.70 3.41
C TYR A 490 11.34 -2.58 4.90
N ALA A 491 10.56 -3.22 5.78
CA ALA A 491 10.92 -3.37 7.19
C ALA A 491 12.25 -4.11 7.34
N HIS A 492 12.44 -5.22 6.61
CA HIS A 492 13.69 -5.98 6.65
C HIS A 492 14.90 -5.16 6.18
N ILE A 493 14.75 -4.36 5.12
CA ILE A 493 15.81 -3.45 4.66
C ILE A 493 16.17 -2.46 5.78
N VAL A 494 15.16 -1.85 6.43
CA VAL A 494 15.41 -0.93 7.55
C VAL A 494 16.13 -1.64 8.71
N GLU A 495 15.76 -2.88 9.04
CA GLU A 495 16.44 -3.68 10.07
C GLU A 495 17.90 -3.97 9.71
N GLN A 496 18.18 -4.39 8.48
CA GLN A 496 19.54 -4.68 8.00
C GLN A 496 20.45 -3.44 8.06
N PHE A 497 19.95 -2.29 7.61
CA PHE A 497 20.71 -1.04 7.65
C PHE A 497 20.88 -0.52 9.08
N LYS A 498 19.84 -0.64 9.92
CA LYS A 498 19.96 -0.27 11.33
C LYS A 498 21.00 -1.13 12.05
N ALA A 499 21.03 -2.43 11.79
CA ALA A 499 22.04 -3.34 12.32
C ALA A 499 23.46 -3.00 11.84
N ALA A 500 23.61 -2.47 10.63
CA ALA A 500 24.88 -1.94 10.11
C ALA A 500 25.27 -0.56 10.69
N GLY A 501 24.48 0.00 11.61
CA GLY A 501 24.77 1.27 12.27
C GLY A 501 24.36 2.51 11.47
N PHE A 502 23.44 2.37 10.52
CA PHE A 502 22.88 3.51 9.80
C PHE A 502 21.80 4.22 10.62
N HIS A 503 21.69 5.53 10.45
CA HIS A 503 20.46 6.24 10.78
C HIS A 503 19.40 5.95 9.71
N THR A 504 18.24 5.45 10.13
CA THR A 504 17.20 5.00 9.20
C THR A 504 16.04 6.01 9.16
N GLN A 505 15.74 6.51 7.97
CA GLN A 505 14.70 7.49 7.75
C GLN A 505 13.75 7.05 6.63
N VAL A 506 12.44 7.11 6.90
CA VAL A 506 11.40 6.94 5.89
C VAL A 506 10.70 8.28 5.68
N THR A 507 10.62 8.72 4.43
CA THR A 507 9.87 9.92 4.06
C THR A 507 8.72 9.50 3.15
N ALA A 508 7.50 9.65 3.66
CA ALA A 508 6.28 9.43 2.91
C ALA A 508 5.85 10.71 2.20
N VAL A 509 5.42 10.59 0.94
CA VAL A 509 4.80 11.68 0.19
C VAL A 509 3.42 11.23 -0.29
N ASP A 510 2.39 11.98 0.12
CA ASP A 510 1.01 11.74 -0.28
C ASP A 510 0.51 12.83 -1.25
N ALA A 511 -0.37 12.40 -2.15
CA ALA A 511 -1.11 13.26 -3.05
C ALA A 511 -2.54 12.72 -3.20
N PHE A 512 -3.49 13.60 -3.49
CA PHE A 512 -4.88 13.20 -3.73
C PHE A 512 -4.97 12.30 -4.97
N LEU A 513 -5.60 11.13 -4.80
CA LEU A 513 -5.85 10.23 -5.93
C LEU A 513 -6.89 10.84 -6.87
N VAL A 514 -7.95 11.41 -6.28
CA VAL A 514 -9.01 12.22 -6.87
C VAL A 514 -9.19 13.45 -5.98
N LYS A 515 -9.53 14.60 -6.55
CA LYS A 515 -9.81 15.80 -5.74
C LYS A 515 -11.17 15.65 -5.06
N PRO A 516 -11.31 16.07 -3.80
CA PRO A 516 -12.63 16.14 -3.19
C PRO A 516 -13.46 17.24 -3.85
N GLU A 517 -14.75 16.98 -4.03
CA GLU A 517 -15.71 17.93 -4.61
C GLU A 517 -15.80 19.19 -3.74
N GLY A 518 -15.69 20.37 -4.36
CA GLY A 518 -15.78 21.67 -3.68
C GLY A 518 -14.47 22.16 -3.06
N ARG A 519 -13.36 21.43 -3.24
CA ARG A 519 -12.00 21.80 -2.79
C ARG A 519 -11.04 22.03 -3.96
N GLU A 520 -11.55 22.18 -5.18
CA GLU A 520 -10.74 22.30 -6.38
C GLU A 520 -9.82 23.52 -6.34
N ASP A 521 -10.30 24.62 -5.75
CA ASP A 521 -9.56 25.88 -5.58
C ASP A 521 -8.46 25.78 -4.49
N GLU A 522 -8.65 24.93 -3.47
CA GLU A 522 -7.66 24.68 -2.42
C GLU A 522 -6.48 23.83 -2.93
N LEU A 523 -6.72 23.01 -3.95
CA LEU A 523 -5.80 21.97 -4.43
C LEU A 523 -5.36 22.29 -5.86
N PRO A 524 -4.42 23.20 -6.10
CA PRO A 524 -4.07 23.63 -7.46
C PRO A 524 -3.45 22.50 -8.30
N ARG A 525 -2.84 21.48 -7.67
CA ARG A 525 -2.27 20.35 -8.41
C ARG A 525 -3.35 19.47 -9.03
N SER A 526 -3.08 18.95 -10.23
CA SER A 526 -3.89 17.85 -10.76
C SER A 526 -3.83 16.63 -9.84
N ALA A 527 -4.98 16.00 -9.60
CA ALA A 527 -5.02 14.72 -8.91
C ALA A 527 -4.16 13.68 -9.63
N VAL A 528 -3.71 12.65 -8.90
CA VAL A 528 -2.83 11.62 -9.45
C VAL A 528 -3.47 10.96 -10.67
N ILE A 529 -4.77 10.73 -10.63
CA ILE A 529 -5.55 10.17 -11.74
C ILE A 529 -5.37 10.94 -13.05
N SER A 530 -5.46 12.27 -12.99
CA SER A 530 -5.30 13.15 -14.15
C SER A 530 -3.86 13.18 -14.62
N SER A 531 -2.91 13.15 -13.68
CA SER A 531 -1.47 13.12 -13.96
C SER A 531 -1.06 11.83 -14.67
N VAL A 532 -1.62 10.69 -14.26
CA VAL A 532 -1.40 9.37 -14.89
C VAL A 532 -2.03 9.33 -16.28
N LYS A 533 -3.28 9.79 -16.44
CA LYS A 533 -3.95 9.87 -17.74
C LYS A 533 -3.19 10.78 -18.72
N LYS A 534 -2.71 11.94 -18.26
CA LYS A 534 -1.92 12.87 -19.07
C LYS A 534 -0.59 12.25 -19.49
N ARG A 535 0.16 11.65 -18.55
CA ARG A 535 1.40 10.95 -18.86
C ARG A 535 1.19 9.82 -19.86
N PHE A 536 0.11 9.06 -19.72
CA PHE A 536 -0.25 8.02 -20.69
C PHE A 536 -0.50 8.59 -22.08
N LYS A 537 -1.29 9.66 -22.19
CA LYS A 537 -1.55 10.32 -23.48
C LYS A 537 -0.28 10.87 -24.13
N GLU A 538 0.63 11.44 -23.33
CA GLU A 538 1.87 12.07 -23.83
C GLU A 538 2.95 11.05 -24.20
N THR A 539 3.08 9.97 -23.42
CA THR A 539 4.23 9.06 -23.51
C THR A 539 3.86 7.64 -23.92
N GLY A 540 2.58 7.34 -24.05
CA GLY A 540 2.07 5.97 -24.14
C GLY A 540 2.20 5.17 -22.83
N ARG A 541 2.79 5.73 -21.76
CA ARG A 541 3.27 4.98 -20.59
C ARG A 541 2.66 5.45 -19.27
N ALA A 542 2.17 4.49 -18.49
CA ALA A 542 1.89 4.66 -17.06
C ALA A 542 1.76 3.28 -16.38
N LEU A 543 1.75 3.26 -15.04
CA LEU A 543 1.53 2.02 -14.29
C LEU A 543 0.08 1.53 -14.44
N PRO A 544 -0.17 0.21 -14.42
CA PRO A 544 -1.51 -0.34 -14.40
C PRO A 544 -2.38 0.31 -13.32
N TRP A 545 -3.64 0.59 -13.65
CA TRP A 545 -4.54 1.33 -12.78
C TRP A 545 -4.74 0.65 -11.42
N VAL A 546 -4.97 -0.66 -11.43
CA VAL A 546 -5.13 -1.47 -10.21
C VAL A 546 -3.93 -1.33 -9.26
N VAL A 547 -2.71 -1.28 -9.80
CA VAL A 547 -1.49 -1.09 -9.02
C VAL A 547 -1.44 0.33 -8.47
N THR A 548 -1.78 1.34 -9.28
CA THR A 548 -1.80 2.74 -8.84
C THR A 548 -2.77 2.94 -7.68
N VAL A 549 -4.02 2.47 -7.80
CA VAL A 549 -5.03 2.53 -6.73
C VAL A 549 -4.54 1.80 -5.49
N ASP A 550 -4.13 0.54 -5.62
CA ASP A 550 -3.70 -0.29 -4.49
C ASP A 550 -2.61 0.40 -3.65
N LYS A 551 -1.57 0.94 -4.30
CA LYS A 551 -0.50 1.65 -3.58
C LYS A 551 -1.01 2.89 -2.87
N HIS A 552 -1.88 3.67 -3.50
CA HIS A 552 -2.46 4.87 -2.90
C HIS A 552 -3.36 4.56 -1.70
N LEU A 553 -4.19 3.52 -1.78
CA LEU A 553 -5.11 3.14 -0.69
C LEU A 553 -4.40 2.46 0.48
N ARG A 554 -3.31 1.74 0.22
CA ARG A 554 -2.50 1.09 1.27
C ARG A 554 -1.50 2.02 1.95
N ALA A 555 -1.20 3.18 1.35
CA ALA A 555 -0.22 4.12 1.89
C ALA A 555 -0.46 4.50 3.37
N PRO A 556 -1.70 4.78 3.83
CA PRO A 556 -1.93 5.19 5.22
C PRO A 556 -1.64 4.08 6.23
N THR A 557 -2.15 2.87 5.99
CA THR A 557 -1.88 1.70 6.84
C THR A 557 -0.39 1.37 6.86
N THR A 558 0.27 1.52 5.70
CA THR A 558 1.70 1.31 5.56
C THR A 558 2.51 2.30 6.40
N PHE A 559 2.16 3.60 6.34
CA PHE A 559 2.78 4.66 7.12
C PHE A 559 2.62 4.43 8.63
N LEU A 560 1.39 4.15 9.09
CA LEU A 560 1.11 3.90 10.52
C LEU A 560 1.78 2.62 11.04
N SER A 561 2.00 1.62 10.18
CA SER A 561 2.77 0.41 10.50
C SER A 561 4.27 0.72 10.63
N ALA A 562 4.83 1.50 9.70
CA ALA A 562 6.22 1.94 9.76
C ALA A 562 6.48 2.86 10.95
N LEU A 563 5.52 3.71 11.32
CA LEU A 563 5.61 4.56 12.51
C LEU A 563 5.88 3.74 13.78
N GLN A 564 5.38 2.51 13.91
CA GLN A 564 5.63 1.69 15.10
C GLN A 564 6.90 0.82 14.99
N HIS A 565 7.68 0.95 13.90
CA HIS A 565 8.83 0.11 13.67
C HIS A 565 10.04 0.55 14.50
N ARG A 566 10.58 -0.36 15.30
CA ARG A 566 11.68 -0.08 16.24
C ARG A 566 12.99 0.25 15.55
N ALA A 567 13.31 -0.41 14.44
CA ALA A 567 14.55 -0.18 13.70
C ALA A 567 14.53 1.10 12.85
N LEU A 568 13.38 1.77 12.74
CA LEU A 568 13.23 3.02 11.99
C LEU A 568 13.49 4.21 12.92
N ASP A 569 14.50 5.05 12.67
CA ASP A 569 14.78 6.19 13.55
C ASP A 569 13.78 7.33 13.33
N LYS A 570 13.59 7.73 12.07
CA LYS A 570 12.77 8.90 11.71
C LYS A 570 11.72 8.52 10.66
N ILE A 571 10.48 8.99 10.83
CA ILE A 571 9.46 8.98 9.79
C ILE A 571 8.83 10.35 9.62
N SER A 572 8.54 10.73 8.37
CA SER A 572 7.85 11.98 8.06
C SER A 572 6.84 11.78 6.93
N LEU A 573 5.80 12.62 6.92
CA LEU A 573 4.76 12.66 5.89
C LEU A 573 4.73 14.06 5.28
N PHE A 574 4.89 14.13 3.97
CA PHE A 574 4.74 15.32 3.16
C PHE A 574 3.49 15.21 2.30
N ALA A 575 2.84 16.35 2.06
CA ALA A 575 1.78 16.48 1.09
C ALA A 575 2.30 17.14 -0.18
N ASN A 576 1.74 16.71 -1.31
CA ASN A 576 2.07 17.19 -2.64
C ASN A 576 0.83 17.52 -3.46
N ASP A 577 0.06 18.48 -2.97
CA ASP A 577 -1.22 18.92 -3.53
C ASP A 577 -1.23 20.41 -3.94
N SER A 578 -0.13 21.12 -3.69
CA SER A 578 0.09 22.51 -4.13
C SER A 578 0.84 22.57 -5.49
N HIS A 579 1.52 23.67 -5.78
CA HIS A 579 2.28 23.87 -7.01
C HIS A 579 3.40 22.83 -7.20
N LYS A 580 3.91 22.72 -8.44
CA LYS A 580 5.02 21.82 -8.76
C LYS A 580 6.21 22.13 -7.84
N ASN A 581 6.80 21.08 -7.25
CA ASN A 581 7.91 21.15 -6.28
C ASN A 581 7.57 21.85 -4.95
N TRP A 582 6.28 22.03 -4.64
CA TRP A 582 5.82 22.62 -3.39
C TRP A 582 5.33 21.54 -2.42
N HIS A 583 6.28 20.82 -1.83
CA HIS A 583 5.99 19.85 -0.77
C HIS A 583 5.94 20.56 0.58
N TYR A 584 4.93 20.27 1.40
CA TYR A 584 4.88 20.73 2.80
C TYR A 584 4.76 19.57 3.78
N LEU A 585 5.31 19.78 4.97
CA LEU A 585 5.34 18.79 6.04
C LEU A 585 3.98 18.70 6.72
N VAL A 586 3.37 17.52 6.67
CA VAL A 586 2.10 17.20 7.35
C VAL A 586 2.38 16.69 8.76
N ALA A 587 3.36 15.81 8.91
CA ALA A 587 3.71 15.21 10.19
C ALA A 587 5.15 14.67 10.21
N GLU A 588 5.75 14.59 11.40
CA GLU A 588 7.04 13.92 11.60
C GLU A 588 7.15 13.29 12.99
N SER A 589 7.98 12.26 13.12
CA SER A 589 8.17 11.54 14.38
C SER A 589 9.31 12.08 15.23
N PHE A 590 9.17 12.02 16.55
CA PHE A 590 10.20 12.27 17.55
C PHE A 590 10.18 11.19 18.63
N ILE A 591 11.26 11.08 19.40
CA ILE A 591 11.31 10.27 20.61
C ILE A 591 11.19 11.21 21.82
N PHE A 592 10.10 11.05 22.58
CA PHE A 592 9.77 11.86 23.74
C PHE A 592 9.77 11.01 25.01
N SER A 593 10.18 11.63 26.12
CA SER A 593 9.94 11.16 27.47
C SER A 593 8.46 11.28 27.85
N ASN A 594 8.08 10.66 28.97
CA ASN A 594 6.72 10.82 29.52
C ASN A 594 6.43 12.27 29.93
N GLU A 595 7.46 13.02 30.35
CA GLU A 595 7.31 14.42 30.75
C GLU A 595 7.06 15.32 29.54
N GLU A 596 7.80 15.13 28.44
CA GLU A 596 7.53 15.84 27.18
C GLU A 596 6.11 15.57 26.65
N ILE A 597 5.55 14.37 26.87
CA ILE A 597 4.14 14.08 26.53
C ILE A 597 3.18 14.91 27.39
N ARG A 598 3.42 15.01 28.71
CA ARG A 598 2.57 15.81 29.61
C ARG A 598 2.60 17.28 29.24
N VAL A 599 3.78 17.81 28.92
CA VAL A 599 3.95 19.18 28.42
C VAL A 599 3.15 19.38 27.14
N LEU A 600 3.23 18.42 26.22
CA LEU A 600 2.49 18.48 24.96
C LEU A 600 0.96 18.45 25.19
N GLN A 601 0.48 17.59 26.10
CA GLN A 601 -0.92 17.55 26.52
C GLN A 601 -1.37 18.88 27.14
N ALA A 602 -0.55 19.49 27.99
CA ALA A 602 -0.83 20.79 28.60
C ALA A 602 -0.95 21.90 27.55
N HIS A 603 -0.04 21.94 26.57
CA HIS A 603 -0.12 22.91 25.46
C HIS A 603 -1.38 22.73 24.61
N GLN A 604 -1.81 21.48 24.35
CA GLN A 604 -3.06 21.24 23.62
C GLN A 604 -4.29 21.71 24.41
N LEU A 605 -4.32 21.49 25.73
CA LEU A 605 -5.40 21.96 26.59
C LEU A 605 -5.41 23.49 26.73
N ALA A 606 -4.24 24.12 26.69
CA ALA A 606 -4.07 25.56 26.79
C ALA A 606 -4.24 26.31 25.45
N GLY A 607 -4.40 25.61 24.32
CA GLY A 607 -4.51 26.25 23.00
C GLY A 607 -3.20 26.90 22.52
N SER A 608 -2.05 26.30 22.85
CA SER A 608 -0.71 26.79 22.48
C SER A 608 0.16 25.72 21.81
N LEU A 609 -0.43 24.61 21.35
CA LEU A 609 0.30 23.50 20.75
C LEU A 609 1.01 23.90 19.45
N ALA A 610 0.40 24.74 18.61
CA ALA A 610 1.00 25.17 17.35
C ALA A 610 2.27 25.99 17.59
N ALA A 611 2.26 26.88 18.60
CA ALA A 611 3.45 27.65 18.98
C ALA A 611 4.56 26.72 19.50
N TYR A 612 4.20 25.74 20.34
CA TYR A 612 5.15 24.75 20.86
C TYR A 612 5.73 23.85 19.75
N MET A 613 4.94 23.49 18.75
CA MET A 613 5.41 22.75 17.57
C MET A 613 6.35 23.57 16.68
N LYS A 614 6.13 24.88 16.54
CA LYS A 614 7.07 25.77 15.83
C LYS A 614 8.43 25.80 16.54
N PHE A 615 8.42 25.84 17.87
CA PHE A 615 9.65 25.71 18.66
C PHE A 615 10.40 24.40 18.36
N PHE A 616 9.71 23.27 18.21
CA PHE A 616 10.38 22.02 17.83
C PHE A 616 11.05 22.08 16.45
N ILE A 617 10.38 22.70 15.46
CA ILE A 617 10.96 22.90 14.13
C ILE A 617 12.22 23.75 14.18
N GLU A 618 12.25 24.77 15.04
CA GLU A 618 13.36 25.72 15.13
C GLU A 618 14.55 25.19 15.94
N TYR A 619 14.27 24.50 17.05
CA TYR A 619 15.30 24.22 18.05
C TYR A 619 15.73 22.75 18.11
N ARG A 620 14.94 21.78 17.65
CA ARG A 620 15.36 20.37 17.70
C ARG A 620 16.19 19.95 16.49
N ASP A 621 17.35 19.37 16.74
CA ASP A 621 18.28 18.91 15.70
C ASP A 621 17.75 17.74 14.87
N ASP A 622 16.77 17.01 15.40
CA ASP A 622 16.09 15.91 14.70
C ASP A 622 14.85 16.36 13.92
N SER A 623 14.55 17.67 13.81
CA SER A 623 13.49 18.17 12.92
C SER A 623 13.92 18.17 11.45
N ILE A 624 13.07 17.64 10.57
CA ILE A 624 13.36 17.58 9.12
C ILE A 624 13.62 18.98 8.54
N PHE A 625 12.81 19.97 8.89
CA PHE A 625 12.98 21.32 8.36
C PHE A 625 14.24 22.00 8.88
N LYS A 626 14.61 21.80 10.15
CA LYS A 626 15.91 22.29 10.67
C LYS A 626 17.09 21.68 9.92
N MET A 627 17.03 20.37 9.68
CA MET A 627 18.04 19.64 8.91
C MET A 627 18.11 20.14 7.45
N MET A 628 16.97 20.39 6.82
CA MET A 628 16.91 20.92 5.45
C MET A 628 17.45 22.35 5.36
N ALA A 629 17.19 23.18 6.38
CA ALA A 629 17.61 24.56 6.40
C ALA A 629 19.12 24.75 6.62
N LYS A 630 19.83 23.78 7.23
CA LYS A 630 21.27 23.87 7.56
C LYS A 630 21.66 25.18 8.28
N GLY A 631 20.79 25.68 9.16
CA GLY A 631 21.00 26.95 9.87
C GLY A 631 20.62 28.21 9.09
N ASN A 632 20.14 28.10 7.85
CA ASN A 632 19.56 29.23 7.11
C ASN A 632 18.14 29.52 7.61
N LEU A 633 17.98 30.61 8.37
CA LEU A 633 16.71 31.00 8.97
C LEU A 633 15.65 31.38 7.92
N ASP A 634 16.03 32.06 6.84
CA ASP A 634 15.09 32.47 5.78
C ASP A 634 14.51 31.25 5.05
N LEU A 635 15.35 30.24 4.79
CA LEU A 635 14.92 28.97 4.23
C LEU A 635 14.00 28.21 5.19
N LEU A 636 14.31 28.21 6.49
CA LEU A 636 13.47 27.58 7.51
C LEU A 636 12.07 28.22 7.56
N VAL A 637 12.02 29.56 7.55
CA VAL A 637 10.76 30.32 7.50
C VAL A 637 9.99 29.96 6.23
N THR A 638 10.65 29.97 5.07
CA THR A 638 10.04 29.61 3.79
C THR A 638 9.46 28.20 3.81
N LEU A 639 10.20 27.20 4.29
CA LEU A 639 9.75 25.81 4.39
C LEU A 639 8.52 25.67 5.29
N ARG A 640 8.50 26.38 6.42
CA ARG A 640 7.38 26.40 7.36
C ARG A 640 6.12 27.03 6.75
N GLU A 641 6.29 28.13 6.03
CA GLU A 641 5.18 28.87 5.38
C GLU A 641 4.56 28.09 4.21
N ARG A 642 5.21 27.04 3.70
CA ARG A 642 4.60 26.15 2.71
C ARG A 642 3.35 25.44 3.23
N ASN A 643 3.20 25.25 4.54
CA ASN A 643 1.99 24.64 5.11
C ASN A 643 0.90 25.72 5.27
N PRO A 644 -0.16 25.70 4.43
CA PRO A 644 -1.14 26.78 4.37
C PRO A 644 -2.03 26.88 5.63
N ALA A 645 -2.02 25.86 6.49
CA ALA A 645 -2.93 25.75 7.63
C ALA A 645 -2.22 25.33 8.91
N PHE A 646 -0.99 25.81 9.15
CA PHE A 646 -0.27 25.54 10.39
C PHE A 646 -0.72 26.49 11.52
N ASN A 647 -1.82 26.13 12.18
CA ASN A 647 -2.42 26.90 13.28
C ASN A 647 -3.02 25.99 14.36
N GLU A 648 -3.45 26.58 15.48
CA GLU A 648 -3.94 25.84 16.65
C GLU A 648 -5.16 24.94 16.35
N ALA A 649 -5.99 25.33 15.38
CA ALA A 649 -7.16 24.54 15.00
C ALA A 649 -6.80 23.27 14.20
N ASN A 650 -5.56 23.15 13.74
CA ASN A 650 -5.13 22.14 12.78
C ASN A 650 -3.84 21.39 13.19
N VAL A 651 -3.44 21.47 14.46
CA VAL A 651 -2.31 20.70 15.00
C VAL A 651 -2.78 19.57 15.90
N ALA A 652 -2.06 18.45 15.86
CA ALA A 652 -2.37 17.27 16.65
C ALA A 652 -1.10 16.43 16.90
N TYR A 653 -1.27 15.33 17.62
CA TYR A 653 -0.19 14.39 17.85
C TYR A 653 -0.71 12.97 18.06
N GLN A 654 0.14 11.98 17.87
CA GLN A 654 -0.11 10.58 18.24
C GLN A 654 1.06 10.02 19.05
N VAL A 655 0.77 9.11 19.97
CA VAL A 655 1.77 8.53 20.88
C VAL A 655 1.81 7.02 20.76
N TYR A 656 3.01 6.48 20.54
CA TYR A 656 3.28 5.06 20.46
C TYR A 656 4.41 4.68 21.41
N SER A 657 4.21 3.63 22.20
CA SER A 657 5.23 3.12 23.14
C SER A 657 6.45 2.58 22.38
N SER A 658 7.65 2.92 22.85
CA SER A 658 8.94 2.42 22.35
C SER A 658 9.79 1.90 23.52
N ASN A 659 10.82 1.10 23.25
CA ASN A 659 11.74 0.62 24.30
C ASN A 659 12.60 1.76 24.88
N TYR A 660 12.74 2.87 24.16
CA TYR A 660 13.60 4.01 24.50
C TYR A 660 12.79 5.28 24.85
N GLY A 661 11.54 5.14 25.25
CA GLY A 661 10.61 6.23 25.50
C GLY A 661 9.33 6.10 24.67
N ASN A 662 8.79 7.20 24.18
CA ASN A 662 7.59 7.22 23.37
C ASN A 662 7.89 7.80 22.00
N ARG A 663 7.52 7.07 20.95
CA ARG A 663 7.52 7.62 19.61
C ARG A 663 6.27 8.47 19.43
N VAL A 664 6.48 9.76 19.23
CA VAL A 664 5.43 10.75 19.07
C VAL A 664 5.42 11.24 17.62
N LEU A 665 4.28 11.14 16.95
CA LEU A 665 4.07 11.79 15.66
C LEU A 665 3.47 13.17 15.91
N LEU A 666 4.22 14.24 15.65
CA LEU A 666 3.69 15.59 15.65
C LEU A 666 3.02 15.85 14.30
N ILE A 667 1.81 16.42 14.32
CA ILE A 667 0.97 16.63 13.15
C ILE A 667 0.76 18.12 13.00
N TYR A 668 1.36 18.70 11.96
CA TYR A 668 1.33 20.13 11.64
C TYR A 668 0.14 20.50 10.75
N ASN A 669 -0.54 19.51 10.17
CA ASN A 669 -1.76 19.70 9.39
C ASN A 669 -2.71 18.51 9.59
N THR A 670 -3.62 18.64 10.55
CA THR A 670 -4.54 17.59 11.00
C THR A 670 -5.56 17.25 9.93
N ARG A 671 -6.16 18.26 9.27
CA ARG A 671 -7.08 18.07 8.13
C ARG A 671 -6.41 17.22 7.05
N ARG A 672 -5.16 17.53 6.68
CA ARG A 672 -4.48 16.76 5.65
C ARG A 672 -4.11 15.34 6.07
N LEU A 673 -3.82 15.11 7.35
CA LEU A 673 -3.64 13.77 7.89
C LEU A 673 -4.96 12.98 7.87
N VAL A 674 -6.09 13.61 8.17
CA VAL A 674 -7.43 13.02 7.99
C VAL A 674 -7.62 12.61 6.53
N ASP A 675 -7.40 13.53 5.60
CA ASP A 675 -7.54 13.25 4.16
C ASP A 675 -6.68 12.06 3.73
N PHE A 676 -5.44 11.99 4.22
CA PHE A 676 -4.53 10.88 3.97
C PHE A 676 -5.08 9.57 4.52
N VAL A 677 -5.52 9.54 5.78
CA VAL A 677 -6.07 8.33 6.40
C VAL A 677 -7.38 7.90 5.74
N GLU A 678 -8.28 8.81 5.41
CA GLU A 678 -9.60 8.52 4.82
C GLU A 678 -9.51 7.99 3.39
N LYS A 679 -8.46 8.34 2.65
CA LYS A 679 -8.22 7.84 1.29
C LYS A 679 -8.37 6.32 1.17
N ARG A 680 -7.98 5.55 2.19
CA ARG A 680 -8.14 4.09 2.25
C ARG A 680 -9.58 3.58 2.08
N GLN A 681 -10.56 4.45 2.30
CA GLN A 681 -11.98 4.12 2.27
C GLN A 681 -12.55 4.13 0.86
N LEU A 682 -11.77 4.61 -0.11
CA LEU A 682 -12.06 4.48 -1.54
C LEU A 682 -12.12 3.00 -1.94
N ASN A 683 -12.84 2.73 -3.02
CA ASN A 683 -12.99 1.41 -3.60
C ASN A 683 -11.69 0.93 -4.29
N PRO A 684 -11.04 -0.15 -3.80
CA PRO A 684 -9.84 -0.69 -4.46
C PRO A 684 -10.11 -1.31 -5.83
N ASN A 685 -11.36 -1.68 -6.13
CA ASN A 685 -11.76 -2.37 -7.36
C ASN A 685 -12.39 -1.43 -8.39
N ALA A 686 -12.19 -0.12 -8.25
CA ALA A 686 -12.72 0.87 -9.16
C ALA A 686 -12.06 0.76 -10.54
N SER A 687 -12.86 0.62 -11.61
CA SER A 687 -12.38 0.70 -13.00
C SER A 687 -12.46 2.10 -13.61
N GLY A 688 -13.00 3.07 -12.87
CA GLY A 688 -13.18 4.47 -13.24
C GLY A 688 -13.03 5.40 -12.02
N GLU A 689 -13.21 6.70 -12.22
CA GLU A 689 -13.14 7.70 -11.14
C GLU A 689 -14.44 7.68 -10.34
N GLU A 690 -15.55 7.53 -11.06
CA GLU A 690 -16.91 7.35 -10.57
C GLU A 690 -17.02 6.18 -9.59
N SER A 691 -16.38 5.04 -9.89
CA SER A 691 -16.46 3.86 -9.05
C SER A 691 -15.55 3.89 -7.83
N LEU A 692 -14.65 4.88 -7.73
CA LEU A 692 -13.67 5.01 -6.66
C LEU A 692 -14.29 5.47 -5.33
N LEU A 693 -15.34 6.28 -5.37
CA LEU A 693 -16.02 6.81 -4.17
C LEU A 693 -17.03 5.83 -3.55
N HIS A 694 -17.27 4.68 -4.20
CA HIS A 694 -18.16 3.66 -3.65
C HIS A 694 -17.58 3.03 -2.39
N LYS A 695 -18.46 2.73 -1.44
CA LYS A 695 -18.11 2.13 -0.15
C LYS A 695 -17.78 0.64 -0.29
N PRO A 696 -16.54 0.20 0.03
CA PRO A 696 -16.16 -1.22 0.01
C PRO A 696 -16.92 -2.05 1.07
N GLU A 697 -17.03 -3.36 0.83
CA GLU A 697 -17.60 -4.31 1.81
C GLU A 697 -16.90 -4.27 3.17
N ALA A 698 -15.57 -4.11 3.17
CA ALA A 698 -14.78 -4.02 4.41
C ALA A 698 -15.20 -2.84 5.31
N LEU A 699 -15.99 -1.90 4.79
CA LEU A 699 -16.53 -0.76 5.50
C LEU A 699 -18.05 -0.84 5.71
N ALA A 700 -18.66 -2.02 5.56
CA ALA A 700 -20.11 -2.22 5.68
C ALA A 700 -20.72 -1.67 6.99
N PHE A 701 -19.92 -1.52 8.06
CA PHE A 701 -20.33 -0.95 9.33
C PHE A 701 -20.33 0.60 9.37
N TYR A 702 -19.56 1.29 8.52
CA TYR A 702 -19.35 2.73 8.67
C TYR A 702 -20.52 3.53 8.11
N ILE A 703 -21.27 4.22 8.96
CA ILE A 703 -22.44 5.00 8.55
C ILE A 703 -22.11 6.50 8.57
N ASP A 704 -22.01 7.11 7.38
CA ASP A 704 -21.95 8.57 7.22
C ASP A 704 -23.38 9.14 7.11
N PRO A 705 -23.84 9.92 8.11
CA PRO A 705 -25.20 10.46 8.10
C PRO A 705 -25.37 11.64 7.14
N VAL A 706 -24.27 12.14 6.56
CA VAL A 706 -24.26 13.31 5.67
C VAL A 706 -24.16 12.89 4.20
N CYS A 707 -24.02 11.59 3.92
CA CYS A 707 -23.92 11.11 2.54
C CYS A 707 -25.30 11.04 1.89
N LYS A 708 -25.41 11.56 0.65
CA LYS A 708 -26.64 11.56 -0.14
C LYS A 708 -27.12 10.15 -0.49
N GLU A 709 -26.17 9.23 -0.72
CA GLU A 709 -26.46 7.84 -1.02
C GLU A 709 -25.70 6.92 -0.07
N PRO A 710 -26.35 5.93 0.58
CA PRO A 710 -25.78 5.14 1.68
C PRO A 710 -24.58 4.24 1.30
N TRP A 711 -24.41 3.97 0.01
CA TRP A 711 -23.34 3.17 -0.58
C TRP A 711 -22.25 3.98 -1.29
N MET A 712 -22.43 5.29 -1.44
CA MET A 712 -21.37 6.23 -1.81
C MET A 712 -20.80 6.81 -0.51
N THR A 713 -19.53 7.18 -0.50
CA THR A 713 -18.96 7.89 0.64
C THR A 713 -18.58 9.30 0.21
N ARG A 714 -18.91 10.29 1.05
CA ARG A 714 -18.30 11.61 0.98
C ARG A 714 -16.90 11.51 1.62
N LEU A 715 -15.87 11.33 0.80
CA LEU A 715 -14.50 11.21 1.29
C LEU A 715 -13.81 12.58 1.24
N GLN A 716 -13.04 12.91 2.29
CA GLN A 716 -12.13 14.05 2.30
C GLN A 716 -12.82 15.43 2.25
N ASP A 717 -13.56 15.78 3.31
CA ASP A 717 -14.31 17.05 3.47
C ASP A 717 -13.52 18.37 3.39
#